data_AF-A0A935VXG3-F1
#
_entry.id   AF-A0A935VXG3-F1
#
_cell.length_a   1.000
_cell.length_b   1.000
_cell.length_c   1.000
_cell.angle_alpha   90.00
_cell.angle_beta   90.00
_cell.angle_gamma   90.00
#
_symmetry.space_group_name_H-M   'P 1'
#
loop_
_entity.id
_entity.type
_entity.pdbx_description
1 polymer ?
#
loop_
_entity_poly.entity_id
_entity_poly.type
_entity_poly.pdbx_seq_one_letter_code
_entity_poly.pdbx_strand_id
1 'polypeptide(L)'
;MPRSQTGLKLTVVMSRVRWIIVIAILAGVALPAIALRLIGTTTVSAQITDDQIAAPEATTVISGNLAPITINDNTTASLYPSEATVSGVNTSITRVRVQLNNFSHTFPDDVDIILEGPQGQRAMVMSDAGAGIDVSGLKLIFDSTAALSAVLPDELPLTTGTFRAANYGNTPTLFTDTFPAPFPAPNTLTDAPADLSVFHQTNPNGQWKLYVVDDATQDTGSIAGGWTLLVMVPAIFTVNSTNDPGNGVCDGSECTLREAINAAIAAPGNSDQISFDSSFNTPKTIDLLTPLPDITESMAIAGPGANLLTVRRSFNAVTDFRIFTIPIGITTGVAISGMTITGGRDTGPFGGGGIYSQSLLTLANVHVTGNQASNDGGGVLLRFADGLFTRSTFSDNRAGDFGGGIATLIDDRTLRLVSSTISGNVANTGGGIMNNANASSSVNSILEVIGSTIANNTSTGFSPVGGIATTVSPGAGASATTTLRNSIVANNTPINLAKFGSTATVTTNGFNLSDNYNGVFTPLANDITSATPRLAPLALYGGQTPTHALLGGSPAIDAGNSSGASTDQRGRTRPFDLPFAPNVNGTDGADIGAVEMYSFFLVTNAGGVGSNSLRDAVGSSPTNSDILFDPTFFNTPRTITLGGTELVIDRNLNIIAPGANLVTVSGGNQSRVFNINSGSTATLSEMTITGGNGSGGGGGAINVFSPNTTLNLNRSRITGNTVTNGNGGGLLNSDNAVVNISDSTFDNNTSTFNGGAIQNETATLMTIRNTTISGNTANSSSPLGGGGIHQTGTGTLTINNSTITNNTAAGNGGGIRMANGSINVRNTIIAGNIDASGGNAPNIFGTFVSNGFNLIGNSAGGSGFTNGVNSDQVGSAAVVLNPGLASLALNGGQMPTHALLFASPALDKGNSSGATSDQRGLRRPVDLPATNAPNSDGSDIGAFEAQTAPVAQNRAPFDYDGDNKTDISIFRPGPGEWWLSRSSNGSNFATQFGSSSDKIVPADFTGDGKADIAFWRPSNGNWFVLRSEDLTFFAFPFGTNGDVPVPADFDGDLKADAAVFRPSTLTWIIQKSTGGVDFIGFGALNDKPVVADYTGDGKADIAIFRPNGGTSEWWVRRSSDGSVFALQFGASTDRPVPGDFTGDGKADIAFWRPSNGNWFVLRSEDFSFFAFPFGTNGDVPAPGDYDGDGKFDAGVFRPSNFTWFIDRSTAGTLIQTFGIAGDIPTPSAYIP
;
A
#
# COMPACT_ATOMS: atom_id res chain seq x y z
N MET A 1 -8.95 -33.91 53.55
CA MET A 1 -8.81 -34.70 52.28
C MET A 1 -10.19 -34.76 51.62
N PRO A 2 -10.29 -34.92 50.28
CA PRO A 2 -9.24 -34.93 49.24
C PRO A 2 -8.68 -33.51 48.98
N ARG A 3 -7.59 -33.22 48.24
CA ARG A 3 -6.82 -33.85 47.12
C ARG A 3 -7.28 -33.44 45.71
N SER A 4 -6.32 -33.15 44.84
CA SER A 4 -6.45 -32.34 43.61
C SER A 4 -6.13 -33.11 42.32
N GLN A 5 -6.56 -32.56 41.18
CA GLN A 5 -5.71 -32.34 39.99
C GLN A 5 -6.43 -31.46 38.95
N THR A 6 -5.66 -30.66 38.21
CA THR A 6 -6.12 -29.90 37.03
C THR A 6 -5.75 -30.66 35.75
N GLY A 7 -6.59 -30.56 34.71
CA GLY A 7 -6.35 -31.18 33.41
C GLY A 7 -6.37 -30.14 32.30
N LEU A 8 -5.34 -30.14 31.45
CA LEU A 8 -5.19 -29.23 30.31
C LEU A 8 -5.18 -30.08 29.04
N LYS A 9 -6.05 -29.75 28.07
CA LYS A 9 -6.10 -30.41 26.76
C LYS A 9 -5.19 -29.67 25.78
N LEU A 10 -4.42 -30.43 25.00
CA LEU A 10 -3.75 -29.95 23.79
C LEU A 10 -4.08 -30.90 22.63
N THR A 11 -4.48 -30.35 21.49
CA THR A 11 -4.86 -31.12 20.29
C THR A 11 -3.67 -31.15 19.32
N VAL A 12 -3.43 -32.30 18.67
CA VAL A 12 -2.22 -32.53 17.87
C VAL A 12 -2.52 -32.54 16.36
N VAL A 13 -1.79 -31.71 15.62
CA VAL A 13 -1.66 -31.69 14.15
C VAL A 13 -0.22 -31.24 13.83
N MET A 14 0.58 -31.89 12.98
CA MET A 14 0.44 -33.18 12.30
C MET A 14 1.60 -34.13 12.72
N SER A 15 2.44 -34.82 11.94
CA SER A 15 2.63 -35.06 10.48
C SER A 15 2.99 -36.55 10.25
N ARG A 16 3.81 -36.92 9.26
CA ARG A 16 4.16 -38.33 8.96
C ARG A 16 5.56 -38.56 8.35
N VAL A 17 6.64 -38.61 9.15
CA VAL A 17 7.84 -39.46 8.85
C VAL A 17 8.54 -39.86 10.16
N ARG A 18 8.27 -41.07 10.70
CA ARG A 18 9.17 -41.77 11.67
C ARG A 18 8.81 -43.22 12.06
N TRP A 19 7.63 -43.72 11.69
CA TRP A 19 7.10 -45.01 12.21
C TRP A 19 7.42 -46.29 11.40
N ILE A 20 8.17 -46.21 10.30
CA ILE A 20 8.52 -47.40 9.48
C ILE A 20 9.82 -48.09 9.97
N ILE A 21 10.79 -47.33 10.48
CA ILE A 21 12.13 -47.85 10.81
C ILE A 21 12.13 -48.72 12.09
N VAL A 22 11.29 -48.39 13.07
CA VAL A 22 11.26 -49.06 14.39
C VAL A 22 10.74 -50.51 14.31
N ILE A 23 9.90 -50.83 13.32
CA ILE A 23 9.31 -52.19 13.17
C ILE A 23 10.26 -53.12 12.39
N ALA A 24 11.07 -52.61 11.47
CA ALA A 24 12.00 -53.43 10.68
C ALA A 24 13.09 -54.09 11.54
N ILE A 25 13.58 -53.39 12.58
CA ILE A 25 14.68 -53.83 13.45
C ILE A 25 14.27 -55.00 14.37
N LEU A 26 12.97 -55.20 14.62
CA LEU A 26 12.44 -56.30 15.43
C LEU A 26 12.09 -57.57 14.62
N ALA A 27 12.22 -57.55 13.29
CA ALA A 27 11.72 -58.61 12.41
C ALA A 27 12.80 -59.50 11.74
N GLY A 28 14.07 -59.08 11.74
CA GLY A 28 15.21 -59.96 11.41
C GLY A 28 15.27 -60.52 9.98
N VAL A 29 14.88 -59.74 8.96
CA VAL A 29 14.94 -60.16 7.54
C VAL A 29 15.84 -59.22 6.73
N ALA A 30 16.75 -59.78 5.92
CA ALA A 30 17.70 -59.02 5.10
C ALA A 30 17.48 -59.26 3.59
N LEU A 31 17.53 -58.18 2.79
CA LEU A 31 17.52 -58.21 1.32
C LEU A 31 18.46 -57.10 0.76
N PRO A 32 18.89 -57.18 -0.51
CA PRO A 32 20.32 -57.02 -0.83
C PRO A 32 20.74 -55.65 -1.38
N ALA A 33 22.05 -55.43 -1.36
CA ALA A 33 22.71 -54.26 -1.94
C ALA A 33 22.66 -54.23 -3.48
N ILE A 34 22.53 -53.03 -4.04
CA ILE A 34 22.85 -52.71 -5.43
C ILE A 34 24.02 -51.71 -5.39
N ALA A 35 25.11 -52.03 -6.07
CA ALA A 35 26.32 -51.20 -6.08
C ALA A 35 26.35 -50.28 -7.30
N LEU A 36 26.69 -49.00 -7.09
CA LEU A 36 27.13 -48.09 -8.15
C LEU A 36 28.61 -47.78 -7.92
N ARG A 37 29.46 -48.08 -8.92
CA ARG A 37 30.89 -47.82 -8.85
C ARG A 37 31.17 -46.35 -9.16
N LEU A 38 31.93 -45.68 -8.29
CA LEU A 38 32.78 -44.55 -8.69
C LEU A 38 34.22 -45.05 -8.84
N ILE A 39 34.93 -44.53 -9.86
CA ILE A 39 36.36 -44.74 -10.06
C ILE A 39 37.00 -43.35 -10.14
N GLY A 40 37.88 -43.03 -9.20
CA GLY A 40 38.57 -41.75 -9.13
C GLY A 40 39.46 -41.71 -7.88
N THR A 41 40.76 -41.88 -8.05
CA THR A 41 41.72 -42.00 -6.94
C THR A 41 42.48 -40.70 -6.69
N THR A 42 42.36 -40.17 -5.48
CA THR A 42 43.36 -39.30 -4.85
C THR A 42 43.45 -39.58 -3.35
N THR A 43 44.57 -39.22 -2.74
CA THR A 43 44.99 -39.67 -1.40
C THR A 43 44.14 -39.14 -0.26
N VAL A 44 43.79 -40.03 0.68
CA VAL A 44 43.09 -39.72 1.94
C VAL A 44 44.06 -39.08 2.95
N SER A 45 43.68 -37.92 3.49
CA SER A 45 44.11 -37.49 4.83
C SER A 45 43.08 -37.99 5.86
N ALA A 46 43.49 -38.24 7.09
CA ALA A 46 42.66 -38.95 8.07
C ALA A 46 41.33 -38.23 8.37
N GLN A 47 40.23 -38.99 8.37
CA GLN A 47 38.92 -38.46 8.74
C GLN A 47 38.80 -38.25 10.26
N ILE A 48 38.12 -37.17 10.63
CA ILE A 48 37.17 -37.20 11.75
C ILE A 48 35.78 -37.36 11.11
N THR A 49 34.99 -38.30 11.60
CA THR A 49 33.58 -38.46 11.27
C THR A 49 32.79 -38.73 12.53
N ASP A 50 31.89 -37.82 12.86
CA ASP A 50 30.62 -38.14 13.50
C ASP A 50 29.52 -37.52 12.61
N ASP A 51 28.32 -38.10 12.60
CA ASP A 51 27.35 -37.93 11.52
C ASP A 51 26.03 -37.35 12.02
N GLN A 52 25.78 -36.07 11.72
CA GLN A 52 24.48 -35.42 11.81
C GLN A 52 24.22 -34.58 10.55
N ILE A 53 22.97 -34.54 10.11
CA ILE A 53 22.62 -34.26 8.71
C ILE A 53 22.22 -32.79 8.48
N ALA A 54 22.94 -32.17 7.54
CA ALA A 54 22.54 -31.04 6.70
C ALA A 54 21.90 -29.80 7.37
N ALA A 55 22.77 -28.86 7.72
CA ALA A 55 22.54 -27.44 7.47
C ALA A 55 23.79 -26.86 6.78
N PRO A 56 23.69 -25.79 5.97
CA PRO A 56 24.85 -24.99 5.60
C PRO A 56 25.43 -24.32 6.86
N GLU A 57 26.49 -24.89 7.42
CA GLU A 57 27.15 -24.34 8.60
C GLU A 57 27.67 -22.92 8.34
N ALA A 58 27.51 -22.02 9.32
CA ALA A 58 28.03 -20.66 9.25
C ALA A 58 29.54 -20.69 8.98
N THR A 59 30.02 -19.76 8.13
CA THR A 59 31.35 -19.79 7.50
C THR A 59 32.47 -19.87 8.55
N THR A 60 32.86 -21.08 8.91
CA THR A 60 33.77 -21.32 10.03
C THR A 60 35.20 -21.36 9.52
N VAL A 61 35.94 -20.27 9.79
CA VAL A 61 37.35 -20.19 9.44
C VAL A 61 38.15 -20.89 10.52
N ILE A 62 38.49 -22.16 10.25
CA ILE A 62 39.36 -22.97 11.11
C ILE A 62 40.81 -22.53 10.89
N SER A 63 41.46 -22.12 11.97
CA SER A 63 42.89 -21.81 12.04
C SER A 63 43.43 -22.34 13.39
N GLY A 64 44.56 -21.81 13.86
CA GLY A 64 45.29 -22.28 15.05
C GLY A 64 46.66 -22.85 14.67
N ASN A 65 47.41 -23.27 15.68
CA ASN A 65 48.71 -23.90 15.52
C ASN A 65 48.72 -25.28 16.15
N LEU A 66 48.74 -26.32 15.31
CA LEU A 66 48.76 -27.73 15.72
C LEU A 66 50.16 -28.24 16.10
N ALA A 67 51.19 -27.38 16.10
CA ALA A 67 52.50 -27.75 16.64
C ALA A 67 52.38 -28.05 18.14
N PRO A 68 52.98 -29.14 18.66
CA PRO A 68 52.96 -29.45 20.08
C PRO A 68 53.58 -28.32 20.90
N ILE A 69 52.88 -27.91 21.96
CA ILE A 69 53.36 -26.91 22.91
C ILE A 69 53.77 -27.64 24.20
N THR A 70 55.06 -27.71 24.51
CA THR A 70 55.53 -28.02 25.87
C THR A 70 55.31 -26.81 26.77
N ILE A 71 54.69 -27.03 27.93
CA ILE A 71 54.54 -26.08 29.04
C ILE A 71 55.71 -26.33 30.00
N ASN A 72 56.41 -25.27 30.43
CA ASN A 72 57.71 -25.36 31.09
C ASN A 72 57.66 -24.70 32.48
N ASP A 73 57.87 -25.49 33.55
CA ASP A 73 58.13 -25.10 34.96
C ASP A 73 58.61 -23.64 35.14
N ASN A 74 57.78 -22.81 35.79
CA ASN A 74 57.99 -21.39 36.09
C ASN A 74 58.33 -20.50 34.88
N THR A 75 57.92 -20.83 33.66
CA THR A 75 58.26 -20.02 32.50
C THR A 75 57.31 -20.10 31.31
N THR A 76 57.62 -19.30 30.28
CA THR A 76 56.88 -19.29 29.02
C THR A 76 56.94 -20.65 28.33
N ALA A 77 55.81 -21.10 27.79
CA ALA A 77 55.75 -22.31 26.99
C ALA A 77 56.70 -22.27 25.78
N SER A 78 57.09 -23.44 25.29
CA SER A 78 58.04 -23.63 24.17
C SER A 78 57.66 -22.96 22.83
N LEU A 79 56.38 -22.58 22.66
CA LEU A 79 55.89 -21.76 21.56
C LEU A 79 55.11 -20.58 22.15
N TYR A 80 55.78 -19.45 22.33
CA TYR A 80 55.26 -18.28 23.02
C TYR A 80 55.66 -16.97 22.30
N PRO A 81 54.71 -16.29 21.62
CA PRO A 81 53.37 -16.75 21.28
C PRO A 81 53.39 -17.98 20.37
N SER A 82 52.36 -18.81 20.48
CA SER A 82 52.00 -19.78 19.45
C SER A 82 51.06 -19.10 18.45
N GLU A 83 51.60 -18.73 17.28
CA GLU A 83 50.89 -17.90 16.30
C GLU A 83 50.04 -18.70 15.30
N ALA A 84 48.90 -18.15 14.94
CA ALA A 84 48.02 -18.60 13.87
C ALA A 84 47.68 -17.41 12.95
N THR A 85 47.24 -17.66 11.71
CA THR A 85 46.83 -16.59 10.78
C THR A 85 45.45 -16.87 10.23
N VAL A 86 44.64 -15.82 10.13
CA VAL A 86 43.34 -15.82 9.46
C VAL A 86 43.39 -14.78 8.34
N SER A 87 42.85 -15.12 7.16
CA SER A 87 42.89 -14.26 5.97
C SER A 87 41.74 -14.57 5.01
N GLY A 88 41.42 -13.63 4.13
CA GLY A 88 40.38 -13.78 3.10
C GLY A 88 38.95 -13.57 3.58
N VAL A 89 38.74 -13.17 4.83
CA VAL A 89 37.40 -12.97 5.42
C VAL A 89 36.89 -11.57 5.10
N ASN A 90 35.67 -11.44 4.60
CA ASN A 90 35.07 -10.17 4.17
C ASN A 90 34.06 -9.57 5.19
N THR A 91 33.89 -10.21 6.34
CA THR A 91 32.92 -9.86 7.39
C THR A 91 33.57 -9.88 8.78
N SER A 92 32.89 -9.28 9.76
CA SER A 92 33.31 -9.33 11.17
C SER A 92 32.94 -10.65 11.86
N ILE A 93 33.57 -10.89 13.01
CA ILE A 93 33.36 -12.07 13.88
C ILE A 93 31.99 -12.05 14.56
N THR A 94 31.28 -13.18 14.52
CA THR A 94 30.10 -13.45 15.39
C THR A 94 30.48 -14.21 16.65
N ARG A 95 31.44 -15.15 16.59
CA ARG A 95 31.88 -15.98 17.72
C ARG A 95 33.32 -16.45 17.53
N VAL A 96 34.03 -16.66 18.64
CA VAL A 96 35.30 -17.38 18.69
C VAL A 96 35.16 -18.63 19.56
N ARG A 97 35.72 -19.76 19.12
CA ARG A 97 36.09 -20.88 20.01
C ARG A 97 37.59 -21.09 19.99
N VAL A 98 38.15 -21.41 21.16
CA VAL A 98 39.54 -21.88 21.32
C VAL A 98 39.47 -23.34 21.75
N GLN A 99 40.24 -24.23 21.13
CA GLN A 99 40.32 -25.63 21.51
C GLN A 99 41.78 -26.00 21.79
N LEU A 100 42.06 -26.50 22.99
CA LEU A 100 43.36 -27.03 23.39
C LEU A 100 43.35 -28.55 23.17
N ASN A 101 44.29 -29.04 22.36
CA ASN A 101 44.31 -30.45 21.93
C ASN A 101 45.32 -31.25 22.76
N ASN A 102 44.85 -32.30 23.44
CA ASN A 102 45.67 -33.16 24.30
C ASN A 102 46.40 -32.38 25.41
N PHE A 103 45.67 -31.47 26.08
CA PHE A 103 46.13 -30.73 27.24
C PHE A 103 46.47 -31.68 28.39
N SER A 104 47.63 -31.49 28.99
CA SER A 104 48.14 -32.25 30.14
C SER A 104 48.96 -31.32 31.03
N HIS A 105 48.78 -31.39 32.35
CA HIS A 105 49.64 -30.74 33.35
C HIS A 105 49.65 -31.57 34.63
N THR A 106 50.73 -31.55 35.39
CA THR A 106 50.77 -32.20 36.71
C THR A 106 50.06 -31.37 37.79
N PHE A 107 50.03 -30.04 37.64
CA PHE A 107 49.28 -29.11 38.47
C PHE A 107 48.59 -28.04 37.58
N PRO A 108 47.34 -28.24 37.12
CA PRO A 108 46.71 -27.37 36.12
C PRO A 108 46.42 -25.91 36.52
N ASP A 109 46.36 -25.60 37.82
CA ASP A 109 46.15 -24.22 38.31
C ASP A 109 47.18 -23.26 37.72
N ASP A 110 48.46 -23.64 37.79
CA ASP A 110 49.66 -22.87 37.43
C ASP A 110 49.72 -22.40 35.97
N VAL A 111 48.72 -22.73 35.14
CA VAL A 111 48.75 -22.60 33.67
C VAL A 111 47.85 -21.47 33.17
N ASP A 112 48.43 -20.28 33.03
CA ASP A 112 47.78 -19.12 32.42
C ASP A 112 47.79 -19.18 30.89
N ILE A 113 46.65 -18.86 30.26
CA ILE A 113 46.48 -18.85 28.80
C ILE A 113 45.71 -17.63 28.30
N ILE A 114 46.39 -16.70 27.60
CA ILE A 114 45.76 -15.56 26.92
C ILE A 114 45.66 -15.81 25.41
N LEU A 115 44.52 -15.46 24.80
CA LEU A 115 44.40 -15.26 23.36
C LEU A 115 44.48 -13.76 23.01
N GLU A 116 45.39 -13.38 22.13
CA GLU A 116 45.46 -12.05 21.49
C GLU A 116 44.96 -12.14 20.03
N GLY A 117 44.04 -11.24 19.67
CA GLY A 117 43.47 -11.10 18.33
C GLY A 117 44.21 -10.08 17.46
N PRO A 118 43.91 -10.03 16.15
CA PRO A 118 44.73 -9.34 15.15
C PRO A 118 44.75 -7.81 15.24
N GLN A 119 43.90 -7.21 16.06
CA GLN A 119 43.89 -5.76 16.33
C GLN A 119 44.30 -5.43 17.78
N GLY A 120 44.82 -6.41 18.54
CA GLY A 120 45.24 -6.25 19.93
C GLY A 120 44.16 -6.51 20.98
N GLN A 121 42.98 -7.03 20.60
CA GLN A 121 42.00 -7.54 21.56
C GLN A 121 42.60 -8.71 22.35
N ARG A 122 42.27 -8.84 23.63
CA ARG A 122 42.76 -9.90 24.51
C ARG A 122 41.63 -10.50 25.34
N ALA A 123 41.63 -11.82 25.46
CA ALA A 123 40.82 -12.55 26.43
C ALA A 123 41.71 -13.52 27.20
N MET A 124 41.47 -13.63 28.51
CA MET A 124 41.92 -14.79 29.27
C MET A 124 41.10 -16.01 28.85
N VAL A 125 41.74 -17.18 28.76
CA VAL A 125 41.12 -18.45 28.33
C VAL A 125 40.99 -19.38 29.54
N MET A 126 42.08 -19.59 30.27
CA MET A 126 42.13 -20.24 31.59
C MET A 126 43.31 -19.68 32.38
N SER A 127 43.19 -19.66 33.70
CA SER A 127 44.12 -19.09 34.68
C SER A 127 43.63 -19.48 36.08
N ASP A 128 44.52 -19.96 36.95
CA ASP A 128 44.21 -20.53 38.29
C ASP A 128 43.10 -21.60 38.24
N ALA A 129 43.14 -22.56 37.30
CA ALA A 129 42.03 -23.46 37.05
C ALA A 129 42.38 -24.95 36.95
N GLY A 130 41.89 -25.73 37.92
CA GLY A 130 41.85 -27.20 37.91
C GLY A 130 42.28 -27.88 39.20
N ALA A 131 42.74 -27.10 40.17
CA ALA A 131 43.40 -27.49 41.41
C ALA A 131 44.70 -28.29 41.16
N GLY A 132 45.40 -28.62 42.25
CA GLY A 132 46.63 -29.43 42.22
C GLY A 132 46.41 -30.92 41.96
N ILE A 133 45.88 -31.28 40.79
CA ILE A 133 45.59 -32.67 40.40
C ILE A 133 46.00 -32.93 38.94
N ASP A 134 46.86 -33.93 38.72
CA ASP A 134 47.34 -34.33 37.40
C ASP A 134 46.21 -34.54 36.38
N VAL A 135 46.35 -33.92 35.20
CA VAL A 135 45.49 -34.18 34.04
C VAL A 135 46.31 -34.58 32.82
N SER A 136 45.74 -35.45 31.97
CA SER A 136 46.44 -35.97 30.79
C SER A 136 45.50 -36.16 29.62
N GLY A 137 45.92 -35.71 28.44
CA GLY A 137 45.23 -35.92 27.16
C GLY A 137 43.85 -35.26 27.06
N LEU A 138 43.58 -34.22 27.85
CA LEU A 138 42.28 -33.54 27.82
C LEU A 138 42.05 -32.77 26.52
N LYS A 139 40.80 -32.69 26.10
CA LYS A 139 40.34 -31.77 25.06
C LYS A 139 39.48 -30.69 25.72
N LEU A 140 40.06 -29.51 25.90
CA LEU A 140 39.38 -28.35 26.48
C LEU A 140 38.91 -27.44 25.34
N ILE A 141 37.61 -27.13 25.29
CA ILE A 141 37.03 -26.20 24.32
C ILE A 141 36.46 -25.00 25.08
N PHE A 142 36.89 -23.80 24.72
CA PHE A 142 36.47 -22.56 25.35
C PHE A 142 35.53 -21.78 24.43
N ASP A 143 34.39 -21.37 24.98
CA ASP A 143 33.27 -20.80 24.24
C ASP A 143 32.43 -19.85 25.11
N SER A 144 32.24 -18.60 24.68
CA SER A 144 31.42 -17.59 25.37
C SER A 144 29.92 -17.91 25.40
N THR A 145 29.48 -18.95 24.69
CA THR A 145 28.11 -19.48 24.66
C THR A 145 27.98 -20.86 25.34
N ALA A 146 29.03 -21.40 25.96
CA ALA A 146 28.90 -22.58 26.83
C ALA A 146 27.86 -22.33 27.95
N ALA A 147 27.20 -23.39 28.43
CA ALA A 147 26.14 -23.26 29.43
C ALA A 147 26.65 -22.56 30.71
N LEU A 148 25.79 -21.83 31.42
CA LEU A 148 26.17 -21.16 32.68
C LEU A 148 26.57 -22.15 33.80
N SER A 149 26.23 -23.43 33.66
CA SER A 149 26.68 -24.53 34.51
C SER A 149 27.93 -25.26 33.99
N ALA A 150 28.47 -24.86 32.84
CA ALA A 150 29.69 -25.38 32.23
C ALA A 150 30.82 -24.35 32.38
N VAL A 151 31.10 -23.99 33.63
CA VAL A 151 32.27 -23.18 34.01
C VAL A 151 33.49 -24.10 34.05
N LEU A 152 34.67 -23.62 33.66
CA LEU A 152 35.91 -24.38 33.88
C LEU A 152 36.12 -24.53 35.40
N PRO A 153 36.34 -25.74 35.93
CA PRO A 153 36.50 -25.92 37.36
C PRO A 153 37.73 -25.22 37.94
N ASP A 154 37.52 -24.67 39.14
CA ASP A 154 38.49 -24.11 40.09
C ASP A 154 39.03 -25.29 40.94
N GLU A 155 38.57 -25.43 42.18
CA GLU A 155 38.77 -26.49 43.20
C GLU A 155 38.48 -27.97 42.79
N LEU A 156 38.40 -28.33 41.50
CA LEU A 156 38.11 -29.71 41.03
C LEU A 156 38.89 -30.06 39.75
N PRO A 157 39.28 -31.34 39.57
CA PRO A 157 40.12 -31.74 38.43
C PRO A 157 39.43 -31.52 37.09
N LEU A 158 40.17 -30.92 36.14
CA LEU A 158 39.66 -30.63 34.80
C LEU A 158 39.24 -31.91 34.06
N THR A 159 38.25 -31.77 33.18
CA THR A 159 37.72 -32.87 32.35
C THR A 159 37.61 -32.44 30.89
N THR A 160 37.55 -33.40 29.96
CA THR A 160 37.31 -33.10 28.55
C THR A 160 35.88 -32.58 28.36
N GLY A 161 35.73 -31.41 27.74
CA GLY A 161 34.43 -30.74 27.65
C GLY A 161 34.45 -29.42 26.90
N THR A 162 33.34 -28.69 26.98
CA THR A 162 33.20 -27.31 26.47
C THR A 162 32.79 -26.41 27.63
N PHE A 163 33.61 -25.39 27.88
CA PHE A 163 33.54 -24.54 29.06
C PHE A 163 33.50 -23.06 28.67
N ARG A 164 33.07 -22.22 29.60
CA ARG A 164 33.39 -20.79 29.56
C ARG A 164 34.87 -20.58 29.85
N ALA A 165 35.44 -19.50 29.33
CA ALA A 165 36.75 -19.03 29.78
C ALA A 165 36.70 -18.67 31.27
N ALA A 166 37.83 -18.80 31.96
CA ALA A 166 37.93 -18.57 33.40
C ALA A 166 39.26 -17.89 33.78
N ASN A 167 39.24 -17.30 34.96
CA ASN A 167 40.37 -16.71 35.69
C ASN A 167 39.95 -16.72 37.15
N TYR A 168 40.70 -17.40 37.99
CA TYR A 168 40.53 -17.36 39.44
C TYR A 168 41.68 -16.53 40.05
N GLY A 169 41.98 -16.70 41.35
CA GLY A 169 43.06 -16.00 42.09
C GLY A 169 42.94 -14.48 42.28
N ASN A 170 42.43 -13.73 41.29
CA ASN A 170 42.43 -12.28 41.17
C ASN A 170 41.55 -11.55 42.21
N THR A 171 42.03 -11.55 43.47
CA THR A 171 41.56 -10.68 44.54
C THR A 171 42.46 -9.44 44.63
N PRO A 172 41.96 -8.22 44.91
CA PRO A 172 42.73 -6.97 44.73
C PRO A 172 43.92 -6.71 45.67
N THR A 173 44.48 -7.73 46.33
CA THR A 173 45.51 -7.59 47.37
C THR A 173 46.61 -8.64 47.39
N LEU A 174 46.49 -9.76 46.65
CA LEU A 174 47.47 -10.84 46.64
C LEU A 174 47.57 -11.45 45.25
N PHE A 175 48.80 -11.47 44.71
CA PHE A 175 49.21 -11.98 43.40
C PHE A 175 48.65 -11.20 42.19
N THR A 176 49.44 -11.19 41.11
CA THR A 176 49.14 -10.54 39.82
C THR A 176 49.92 -11.26 38.73
N ASP A 177 49.23 -12.16 38.05
CA ASP A 177 49.66 -13.00 36.96
C ASP A 177 50.33 -12.14 35.85
N THR A 178 51.56 -12.52 35.47
CA THR A 178 52.51 -11.64 34.76
C THR A 178 53.13 -12.31 33.54
N PHE A 179 52.68 -11.91 32.35
CA PHE A 179 53.10 -12.51 31.09
C PHE A 179 54.47 -11.97 30.63
N PRO A 180 55.51 -12.82 30.45
CA PRO A 180 56.83 -12.36 30.03
C PRO A 180 56.88 -11.83 28.58
N ALA A 181 57.95 -11.12 28.23
CA ALA A 181 58.22 -10.73 26.84
C ALA A 181 58.37 -11.97 25.93
N PRO A 182 57.86 -11.98 24.68
CA PRO A 182 57.45 -10.81 23.89
C PRO A 182 55.96 -10.40 24.02
N PHE A 183 55.25 -10.78 25.09
CA PHE A 183 53.90 -10.24 25.35
C PHE A 183 53.92 -8.70 25.45
N PRO A 184 53.06 -7.95 24.72
CA PRO A 184 53.09 -6.49 24.74
C PRO A 184 52.51 -5.88 26.02
N ALA A 185 53.25 -4.94 26.62
CA ALA A 185 52.89 -4.26 27.87
C ALA A 185 51.62 -3.36 27.74
N PRO A 186 50.84 -3.15 28.82
CA PRO A 186 51.02 -3.71 30.17
C PRO A 186 50.87 -5.23 30.19
N ASN A 187 51.65 -5.88 31.05
CA ASN A 187 51.80 -7.34 31.08
C ASN A 187 51.41 -7.97 32.43
N THR A 188 50.70 -7.20 33.26
CA THR A 188 50.08 -7.61 34.54
C THR A 188 48.56 -7.53 34.38
N LEU A 189 47.83 -8.52 34.88
CA LEU A 189 46.56 -8.96 34.26
C LEU A 189 45.25 -8.21 34.56
N THR A 190 45.29 -6.92 34.93
CA THR A 190 44.05 -6.14 35.18
C THR A 190 43.16 -5.88 33.96
N ASP A 191 43.67 -6.13 32.74
CA ASP A 191 43.15 -5.50 31.50
C ASP A 191 42.52 -6.49 30.49
N ALA A 192 42.59 -7.81 30.73
CA ALA A 192 42.07 -8.83 29.79
C ALA A 192 40.97 -9.69 30.43
N PRO A 193 39.69 -9.55 30.03
CA PRO A 193 38.59 -10.29 30.65
C PRO A 193 38.63 -11.78 30.28
N ALA A 194 38.11 -12.64 31.17
CA ALA A 194 37.82 -14.05 30.90
C ALA A 194 36.55 -14.23 30.04
N ASP A 195 36.46 -13.51 28.91
CA ASP A 195 35.34 -13.59 27.97
C ASP A 195 35.78 -13.45 26.51
N LEU A 196 35.54 -14.50 25.72
CA LEU A 196 35.78 -14.52 24.27
C LEU A 196 34.81 -13.61 23.49
N SER A 197 33.80 -13.00 24.12
CA SER A 197 32.95 -11.99 23.47
C SER A 197 33.70 -10.71 23.08
N VAL A 198 34.89 -10.44 23.66
CA VAL A 198 35.76 -9.30 23.31
C VAL A 198 36.17 -9.26 21.83
N PHE A 199 36.10 -10.40 21.12
CA PHE A 199 36.38 -10.50 19.69
C PHE A 199 35.15 -10.24 18.79
N HIS A 200 33.95 -10.13 19.36
CA HIS A 200 32.71 -9.90 18.60
C HIS A 200 32.75 -8.60 17.80
N GLN A 201 32.21 -8.62 16.57
CA GLN A 201 32.21 -7.52 15.60
C GLN A 201 33.59 -7.01 15.13
N THR A 202 34.70 -7.56 15.64
CA THR A 202 36.06 -7.24 15.18
C THR A 202 36.37 -7.87 13.80
N ASN A 203 37.41 -7.39 13.13
CA ASN A 203 37.89 -7.97 11.87
C ASN A 203 38.82 -9.16 12.18
N PRO A 204 38.53 -10.39 11.73
CA PRO A 204 39.35 -11.56 12.06
C PRO A 204 40.66 -11.69 11.27
N ASN A 205 40.86 -10.91 10.20
CA ASN A 205 42.05 -11.04 9.35
C ASN A 205 43.31 -10.52 10.05
N GLY A 206 44.36 -11.34 10.09
CA GLY A 206 45.66 -11.04 10.68
C GLY A 206 46.22 -12.20 11.49
N GLN A 207 47.20 -11.90 12.35
CA GLN A 207 47.77 -12.87 13.28
C GLN A 207 46.92 -12.98 14.55
N TRP A 208 46.65 -14.21 14.96
CA TRP A 208 46.13 -14.57 16.27
C TRP A 208 47.23 -15.25 17.07
N LYS A 209 47.29 -15.02 18.37
CA LYS A 209 48.40 -15.51 19.22
C LYS A 209 47.87 -16.11 20.49
N LEU A 210 48.24 -17.35 20.75
CA LEU A 210 48.06 -17.96 22.07
C LEU A 210 49.35 -17.79 22.87
N TYR A 211 49.26 -17.13 24.01
CA TYR A 211 50.34 -17.04 24.99
C TYR A 211 50.01 -18.01 26.13
N VAL A 212 50.95 -18.88 26.48
CA VAL A 212 50.83 -19.90 27.53
C VAL A 212 52.01 -19.77 28.48
N VAL A 213 51.74 -19.65 29.78
CA VAL A 213 52.74 -19.51 30.85
C VAL A 213 52.48 -20.58 31.92
N ASP A 214 53.55 -21.02 32.56
CA ASP A 214 53.55 -21.72 33.84
C ASP A 214 54.15 -20.74 34.87
N ASP A 215 53.45 -20.42 35.96
CA ASP A 215 53.87 -19.35 36.89
C ASP A 215 54.40 -19.84 38.25
N ALA A 216 54.15 -21.11 38.60
CA ALA A 216 54.55 -21.75 39.85
C ALA A 216 55.82 -22.61 39.68
N THR A 217 56.13 -23.53 40.60
CA THR A 217 57.36 -24.35 40.51
C THR A 217 57.16 -25.81 40.89
N GLN A 218 57.86 -26.70 40.17
CA GLN A 218 57.99 -28.18 40.26
C GLN A 218 57.17 -28.95 39.21
N ASP A 219 56.31 -28.27 38.46
CA ASP A 219 55.28 -28.90 37.63
C ASP A 219 55.51 -28.59 36.14
N THR A 220 54.93 -29.43 35.26
CA THR A 220 55.13 -29.31 33.80
C THR A 220 53.97 -29.95 33.02
N GLY A 221 53.90 -29.67 31.72
CA GLY A 221 52.98 -30.38 30.86
C GLY A 221 53.07 -30.05 29.39
N SER A 222 51.96 -30.21 28.68
CA SER A 222 51.90 -29.95 27.24
C SER A 222 50.47 -29.78 26.72
N ILE A 223 50.36 -29.02 25.63
CA ILE A 223 49.22 -29.04 24.71
C ILE A 223 49.69 -29.83 23.49
N ALA A 224 49.66 -31.17 23.59
CA ALA A 224 50.44 -32.04 22.72
C ALA A 224 49.95 -32.11 21.25
N GLY A 225 48.72 -31.67 20.98
CA GLY A 225 48.19 -31.46 19.63
C GLY A 225 48.08 -29.97 19.24
N GLY A 226 48.75 -29.08 19.97
CA GLY A 226 48.63 -27.64 19.81
C GLY A 226 47.21 -27.13 20.07
N TRP A 227 46.84 -26.02 19.43
CA TRP A 227 45.54 -25.37 19.61
C TRP A 227 44.83 -25.10 18.28
N THR A 228 43.51 -25.06 18.32
CA THR A 228 42.65 -24.77 17.17
C THR A 228 41.78 -23.56 17.47
N LEU A 229 41.78 -22.60 16.55
CA LEU A 229 40.92 -21.42 16.55
C LEU A 229 39.76 -21.67 15.57
N LEU A 230 38.53 -21.50 16.03
CA LEU A 230 37.35 -21.50 15.16
C LEU A 230 36.74 -20.11 15.20
N VAL A 231 36.98 -19.32 14.16
CA VAL A 231 36.31 -18.04 13.95
C VAL A 231 35.01 -18.31 13.20
N MET A 232 33.88 -17.89 13.76
CA MET A 232 32.60 -17.84 13.06
C MET A 232 32.32 -16.41 12.60
N VAL A 233 31.73 -16.31 11.42
CA VAL A 233 31.18 -15.08 10.85
C VAL A 233 29.77 -15.39 10.31
N PRO A 234 28.96 -14.38 9.92
CA PRO A 234 27.61 -14.62 9.41
C PRO A 234 27.59 -15.60 8.23
N ALA A 235 26.63 -16.50 8.23
CA ALA A 235 26.23 -17.18 7.00
C ALA A 235 25.53 -16.17 6.07
N ILE A 236 25.65 -16.40 4.76
CA ILE A 236 24.96 -15.60 3.74
C ILE A 236 24.10 -16.53 2.91
N PHE A 237 22.79 -16.35 3.01
CA PHE A 237 21.79 -17.05 2.20
C PHE A 237 21.34 -16.13 1.08
N THR A 238 21.31 -16.62 -0.16
CA THR A 238 20.90 -15.83 -1.32
C THR A 238 19.64 -16.43 -1.94
N VAL A 239 18.52 -15.74 -1.76
CA VAL A 239 17.23 -16.07 -2.35
C VAL A 239 17.31 -15.85 -3.86
N ASN A 240 17.00 -16.89 -4.63
CA ASN A 240 16.99 -16.89 -6.09
C ASN A 240 15.64 -17.34 -6.69
N SER A 241 14.68 -17.71 -5.83
CA SER A 241 13.34 -18.15 -6.23
C SER A 241 12.25 -17.30 -5.59
N THR A 242 11.17 -17.07 -6.33
CA THR A 242 9.95 -16.39 -5.86
C THR A 242 8.88 -17.37 -5.34
N ASN A 243 9.14 -18.67 -5.36
CA ASN A 243 8.21 -19.69 -4.89
C ASN A 243 8.01 -19.61 -3.36
N ASP A 244 6.86 -20.10 -2.88
CA ASP A 244 6.63 -20.35 -1.46
C ASP A 244 5.58 -21.46 -1.24
N PRO A 245 5.90 -22.58 -0.57
CA PRO A 245 7.26 -23.06 -0.25
C PRO A 245 8.02 -23.55 -1.50
N GLY A 246 9.35 -23.69 -1.40
CA GLY A 246 10.20 -24.33 -2.41
C GLY A 246 10.46 -25.81 -2.12
N ASN A 247 11.65 -26.28 -2.51
CA ASN A 247 12.12 -27.66 -2.33
C ASN A 247 12.38 -28.09 -0.86
N GLY A 248 12.45 -27.14 0.08
CA GLY A 248 12.76 -27.36 1.50
C GLY A 248 14.21 -27.13 1.94
N VAL A 249 15.14 -26.78 1.03
CA VAL A 249 16.57 -26.56 1.31
C VAL A 249 17.14 -25.40 0.47
N CYS A 250 17.74 -24.39 1.11
CA CYS A 250 18.49 -23.33 0.42
C CYS A 250 19.83 -23.87 -0.09
N ASP A 251 19.84 -24.55 -1.25
CA ASP A 251 21.04 -25.22 -1.80
C ASP A 251 21.66 -24.50 -3.02
N GLY A 252 21.04 -23.40 -3.47
CA GLY A 252 21.48 -22.60 -4.61
C GLY A 252 20.97 -23.09 -5.97
N SER A 253 20.39 -24.30 -6.06
CA SER A 253 19.56 -24.71 -7.20
C SER A 253 18.17 -24.07 -7.11
N GLU A 254 17.61 -24.08 -5.90
CA GLU A 254 16.52 -23.21 -5.46
C GLU A 254 16.84 -22.74 -4.02
N CYS A 255 16.49 -21.49 -3.72
CA CYS A 255 16.39 -20.97 -2.38
C CYS A 255 15.30 -19.90 -2.35
N THR A 256 14.21 -20.18 -1.65
CA THR A 256 13.11 -19.25 -1.35
C THR A 256 13.39 -18.47 -0.06
N LEU A 257 12.64 -17.39 0.18
CA LEU A 257 12.75 -16.62 1.42
C LEU A 257 12.48 -17.49 2.67
N ARG A 258 11.55 -18.44 2.58
CA ARG A 258 11.23 -19.39 3.67
C ARG A 258 12.42 -20.30 3.99
N GLU A 259 13.11 -20.80 2.97
CA GLU A 259 14.29 -21.66 3.16
C GLU A 259 15.50 -20.89 3.67
N ALA A 260 15.70 -19.65 3.21
CA ALA A 260 16.75 -18.78 3.75
C ALA A 260 16.53 -18.46 5.24
N ILE A 261 15.28 -18.18 5.65
CA ILE A 261 14.93 -17.95 7.07
C ILE A 261 15.14 -19.22 7.90
N ASN A 262 14.67 -20.38 7.42
CA ASN A 262 14.89 -21.66 8.12
C ASN A 262 16.40 -22.02 8.23
N ALA A 263 17.19 -21.75 7.19
CA ALA A 263 18.63 -21.99 7.19
C ALA A 263 19.35 -21.08 8.22
N ALA A 264 19.00 -19.79 8.27
CA ALA A 264 19.56 -18.85 9.23
C ALA A 264 19.15 -19.14 10.69
N ILE A 265 17.94 -19.67 10.93
CA ILE A 265 17.51 -20.16 12.25
C ILE A 265 18.28 -21.42 12.66
N ALA A 266 18.70 -22.25 11.70
CA ALA A 266 19.44 -23.49 11.95
C ALA A 266 20.96 -23.32 12.02
N ALA A 267 21.50 -22.17 11.63
CA ALA A 267 22.93 -21.93 11.49
C ALA A 267 23.60 -21.48 12.80
N PRO A 268 24.85 -21.90 13.08
CA PRO A 268 25.55 -21.57 14.31
C PRO A 268 26.15 -20.15 14.30
N GLY A 269 25.32 -19.11 14.39
CA GLY A 269 25.78 -17.73 14.54
C GLY A 269 24.65 -16.69 14.60
N ASN A 270 24.52 -15.97 15.73
CA ASN A 270 23.40 -15.05 15.98
C ASN A 270 23.55 -13.67 15.26
N SER A 271 23.85 -13.63 13.95
CA SER A 271 23.83 -12.39 13.11
C SER A 271 23.85 -12.68 11.59
N ASP A 272 23.11 -13.68 11.12
CA ASP A 272 23.16 -14.13 9.72
C ASP A 272 22.54 -13.16 8.71
N GLN A 273 22.89 -13.31 7.42
CA GLN A 273 22.42 -12.43 6.35
C GLN A 273 21.61 -13.18 5.29
N ILE A 274 20.43 -12.64 4.97
CA ILE A 274 19.60 -13.06 3.84
C ILE A 274 19.66 -11.97 2.78
N SER A 275 20.04 -12.36 1.58
CA SER A 275 20.24 -11.53 0.39
C SER A 275 19.40 -12.05 -0.78
N PHE A 276 19.32 -11.28 -1.86
CA PHE A 276 18.60 -11.67 -3.08
C PHE A 276 19.53 -11.62 -4.29
N ASP A 277 19.36 -12.55 -5.22
CA ASP A 277 20.20 -12.65 -6.40
C ASP A 277 19.84 -11.61 -7.49
N SER A 278 20.64 -11.56 -8.55
CA SER A 278 20.46 -10.62 -9.67
C SER A 278 19.13 -10.75 -10.43
N SER A 279 18.38 -11.85 -10.29
CA SER A 279 17.05 -11.97 -10.90
C SER A 279 16.03 -11.00 -10.30
N PHE A 280 16.25 -10.58 -9.05
CA PHE A 280 15.44 -9.60 -8.32
C PHE A 280 15.79 -8.12 -8.66
N ASN A 281 16.70 -7.87 -9.61
CA ASN A 281 16.95 -6.54 -10.18
C ASN A 281 15.82 -6.04 -11.10
N THR A 282 14.71 -6.77 -11.18
CA THR A 282 13.45 -6.39 -11.85
C THR A 282 12.31 -6.61 -10.86
N PRO A 283 11.17 -5.89 -10.96
CA PRO A 283 10.05 -6.08 -10.03
C PRO A 283 9.60 -7.54 -9.89
N LYS A 284 9.67 -8.06 -8.66
CA LYS A 284 9.23 -9.41 -8.23
C LYS A 284 8.24 -9.33 -7.06
N THR A 285 7.42 -10.37 -6.96
CA THR A 285 6.55 -10.62 -5.82
C THR A 285 6.81 -12.04 -5.30
N ILE A 286 6.95 -12.19 -3.99
CA ILE A 286 6.90 -13.46 -3.28
C ILE A 286 5.51 -13.57 -2.67
N ASP A 287 4.74 -14.55 -3.14
CA ASP A 287 3.33 -14.77 -2.81
C ASP A 287 3.22 -15.90 -1.76
N LEU A 288 3.16 -15.53 -0.49
CA LEU A 288 3.14 -16.47 0.64
C LEU A 288 1.76 -17.13 0.76
N LEU A 289 1.70 -18.46 0.67
CA LEU A 289 0.46 -19.23 0.89
C LEU A 289 0.27 -19.61 2.37
N THR A 290 1.33 -19.55 3.17
CA THR A 290 1.34 -19.89 4.61
C THR A 290 2.26 -18.91 5.37
N PRO A 291 2.11 -18.74 6.70
CA PRO A 291 2.96 -17.83 7.47
C PRO A 291 4.44 -18.16 7.28
N LEU A 292 5.33 -17.16 7.18
CA LEU A 292 6.78 -17.41 7.26
C LEU A 292 7.15 -17.97 8.65
N PRO A 293 8.31 -18.64 8.79
CA PRO A 293 8.80 -19.09 10.08
C PRO A 293 8.99 -17.89 11.03
N ASP A 294 8.66 -18.07 12.31
CA ASP A 294 8.98 -17.09 13.35
C ASP A 294 10.51 -16.91 13.40
N ILE A 295 10.98 -15.66 13.28
CA ILE A 295 12.41 -15.35 13.24
C ILE A 295 12.95 -15.40 14.69
N THR A 296 13.38 -16.57 15.14
CA THR A 296 13.83 -16.79 16.53
C THR A 296 15.27 -16.35 16.80
N GLU A 297 16.03 -16.02 15.76
CA GLU A 297 17.46 -15.68 15.84
C GLU A 297 17.77 -14.33 15.19
N SER A 298 18.88 -13.73 15.61
CA SER A 298 19.36 -12.45 15.10
C SER A 298 19.82 -12.57 13.64
N MET A 299 19.23 -11.77 12.74
CA MET A 299 19.57 -11.77 11.32
C MET A 299 19.23 -10.45 10.60
N ALA A 300 19.82 -10.25 9.41
CA ALA A 300 19.53 -9.14 8.52
C ALA A 300 18.99 -9.64 7.16
N ILE A 301 17.81 -9.17 6.77
CA ILE A 301 17.15 -9.49 5.50
C ILE A 301 17.23 -8.27 4.58
N ALA A 302 18.05 -8.36 3.54
CA ALA A 302 18.43 -7.25 2.65
C ALA A 302 17.88 -7.44 1.23
N GLY A 303 16.69 -6.90 0.99
CA GLY A 303 16.07 -6.85 -0.34
C GLY A 303 16.71 -5.80 -1.27
N PRO A 304 16.46 -5.91 -2.60
CA PRO A 304 17.05 -5.03 -3.62
C PRO A 304 16.52 -3.59 -3.62
N GLY A 305 15.38 -3.34 -2.98
CA GLY A 305 14.66 -2.07 -2.96
C GLY A 305 13.14 -2.28 -2.90
N ALA A 306 12.42 -1.46 -2.14
CA ALA A 306 10.96 -1.63 -1.99
C ALA A 306 10.17 -1.48 -3.29
N ASN A 307 10.73 -0.74 -4.26
CA ASN A 307 10.22 -0.63 -5.63
C ASN A 307 10.58 -1.84 -6.55
N LEU A 308 11.30 -2.85 -6.04
CA LEU A 308 11.74 -4.04 -6.77
C LEU A 308 11.28 -5.37 -6.15
N LEU A 309 11.24 -5.48 -4.82
CA LEU A 309 10.77 -6.68 -4.13
C LEU A 309 9.50 -6.41 -3.33
N THR A 310 8.45 -7.18 -3.58
CA THR A 310 7.26 -7.28 -2.72
C THR A 310 7.20 -8.66 -2.06
N VAL A 311 7.03 -8.71 -0.74
CA VAL A 311 6.69 -9.92 0.01
C VAL A 311 5.26 -9.75 0.52
N ARG A 312 4.35 -10.65 0.13
CA ARG A 312 2.92 -10.54 0.49
C ARG A 312 2.31 -11.86 0.94
N ARG A 313 1.33 -11.77 1.84
CA ARG A 313 0.36 -12.85 2.06
C ARG A 313 -0.50 -12.92 0.80
N SER A 314 -0.49 -14.07 0.13
CA SER A 314 -1.26 -14.27 -1.09
C SER A 314 -2.76 -14.16 -0.80
N PHE A 315 -3.51 -13.61 -1.74
CA PHE A 315 -4.97 -13.58 -1.65
C PHE A 315 -5.60 -14.99 -1.73
N ASN A 316 -4.84 -16.00 -2.22
CA ASN A 316 -5.21 -17.41 -2.18
C ASN A 316 -4.90 -18.10 -0.83
N ALA A 317 -4.41 -17.38 0.19
CA ALA A 317 -4.16 -17.93 1.51
C ALA A 317 -5.48 -18.26 2.23
N VAL A 318 -5.72 -19.54 2.52
CA VAL A 318 -6.93 -20.05 3.20
C VAL A 318 -7.03 -19.70 4.70
N THR A 319 -6.01 -19.04 5.24
CA THR A 319 -5.92 -18.56 6.63
C THR A 319 -5.24 -17.21 6.65
N ASP A 320 -5.73 -16.29 7.48
CA ASP A 320 -5.04 -15.02 7.71
C ASP A 320 -3.79 -15.20 8.57
N PHE A 321 -2.73 -14.49 8.21
CA PHE A 321 -1.47 -14.41 8.94
C PHE A 321 -0.72 -13.11 8.63
N ARG A 322 0.13 -12.70 9.58
CA ARG A 322 1.12 -11.62 9.40
C ARG A 322 2.33 -12.10 8.61
N ILE A 323 3.04 -11.19 7.95
CA ILE A 323 4.17 -11.52 7.07
C ILE A 323 5.39 -11.96 7.89
N PHE A 324 5.70 -11.21 8.96
CA PHE A 324 6.84 -11.51 9.84
C PHE A 324 6.41 -11.53 11.31
N THR A 325 6.82 -12.58 12.03
CA THR A 325 6.73 -12.70 13.48
C THR A 325 8.15 -12.77 14.04
N ILE A 326 8.47 -11.91 15.00
CA ILE A 326 9.78 -11.85 15.66
C ILE A 326 9.54 -12.00 17.18
N PRO A 327 9.69 -13.20 17.75
CA PRO A 327 9.45 -13.44 19.18
C PRO A 327 10.47 -12.75 20.10
N ILE A 328 10.25 -12.88 21.41
CA ILE A 328 11.10 -12.34 22.48
C ILE A 328 12.34 -13.20 22.70
N GLY A 329 13.48 -12.56 22.97
CA GLY A 329 14.74 -13.23 23.37
C GLY A 329 15.94 -12.97 22.48
N ILE A 330 15.77 -12.27 21.36
CA ILE A 330 16.79 -12.03 20.35
C ILE A 330 17.69 -10.86 20.80
N THR A 331 18.99 -11.09 20.91
CA THR A 331 19.91 -10.19 21.64
C THR A 331 20.45 -9.03 20.81
N THR A 332 20.68 -9.20 19.50
CA THR A 332 21.13 -8.12 18.60
C THR A 332 20.02 -7.61 17.67
N GLY A 333 18.86 -8.28 17.66
CA GLY A 333 17.66 -7.89 16.92
C GLY A 333 17.59 -8.43 15.48
N VAL A 334 16.56 -7.99 14.77
CA VAL A 334 16.31 -8.33 13.37
C VAL A 334 16.30 -7.05 12.53
N ALA A 335 17.00 -7.05 11.41
CA ALA A 335 17.00 -5.95 10.44
C ALA A 335 16.29 -6.39 9.15
N ILE A 336 15.34 -5.60 8.65
CA ILE A 336 14.68 -5.83 7.37
C ILE A 336 14.83 -4.58 6.50
N SER A 337 15.20 -4.75 5.24
CA SER A 337 15.48 -3.63 4.34
C SER A 337 15.14 -3.90 2.88
N GLY A 338 14.89 -2.83 2.12
CA GLY A 338 14.79 -2.88 0.66
C GLY A 338 13.64 -3.75 0.12
N MET A 339 12.46 -3.71 0.75
CA MET A 339 11.28 -4.49 0.29
C MET A 339 9.95 -3.82 0.66
N THR A 340 8.92 -4.12 -0.13
CA THR A 340 7.51 -3.88 0.21
C THR A 340 6.94 -5.09 0.97
N ILE A 341 6.18 -4.84 2.04
CA ILE A 341 5.57 -5.83 2.92
C ILE A 341 4.07 -5.54 2.97
N THR A 342 3.25 -6.43 2.40
CA THR A 342 1.83 -6.10 2.11
C THR A 342 0.86 -7.28 2.24
N GLY A 343 -0.42 -6.96 2.43
CA GLY A 343 -1.53 -7.92 2.48
C GLY A 343 -1.54 -8.84 3.70
N GLY A 344 -0.61 -8.67 4.66
CA GLY A 344 -0.61 -9.39 5.92
C GLY A 344 -1.86 -9.06 6.75
N ARG A 345 -2.44 -10.07 7.40
CA ARG A 345 -3.69 -9.94 8.14
C ARG A 345 -3.64 -10.71 9.45
N ASP A 346 -3.91 -10.04 10.56
CA ASP A 346 -4.05 -10.68 11.88
C ASP A 346 -5.48 -10.58 12.41
N THR A 347 -6.04 -11.73 12.79
CA THR A 347 -7.36 -11.90 13.40
C THR A 347 -7.28 -12.45 14.83
N GLY A 348 -6.08 -12.44 15.42
CA GLY A 348 -5.80 -12.93 16.76
C GLY A 348 -5.73 -11.80 17.81
N PRO A 349 -5.43 -12.15 19.07
CA PRO A 349 -5.25 -11.19 20.16
C PRO A 349 -3.88 -10.48 20.13
N PHE A 350 -3.07 -10.69 19.09
CA PHE A 350 -1.71 -10.16 18.95
C PHE A 350 -1.53 -9.60 17.54
N GLY A 351 -1.76 -8.30 17.37
CA GLY A 351 -1.74 -7.65 16.05
C GLY A 351 -0.35 -7.54 15.41
N GLY A 352 -0.06 -6.44 14.72
CA GLY A 352 1.11 -6.37 13.83
C GLY A 352 0.81 -7.07 12.51
N GLY A 353 -0.18 -6.55 11.77
CA GLY A 353 -0.74 -7.20 10.58
C GLY A 353 0.28 -7.48 9.49
N GLY A 354 1.23 -6.57 9.28
CA GLY A 354 2.42 -6.81 8.46
C GLY A 354 3.54 -7.47 9.28
N ILE A 355 3.93 -6.83 10.38
CA ILE A 355 5.03 -7.27 11.26
C ILE A 355 4.63 -7.20 12.74
N TYR A 356 4.91 -8.27 13.48
CA TYR A 356 4.87 -8.30 14.94
C TYR A 356 6.28 -8.53 15.49
N SER A 357 6.75 -7.67 16.40
CA SER A 357 8.05 -7.87 17.06
C SER A 357 8.02 -7.71 18.58
N GLN A 358 8.70 -8.64 19.25
CA GLN A 358 9.01 -8.62 20.68
C GLN A 358 10.52 -8.58 20.99
N SER A 359 11.34 -8.35 19.95
CA SER A 359 12.77 -8.05 20.04
C SER A 359 13.10 -6.83 19.16
N LEU A 360 14.32 -6.28 19.27
CA LEU A 360 14.75 -5.09 18.49
C LEU A 360 14.48 -5.28 16.98
N LEU A 361 13.70 -4.37 16.39
CA LEU A 361 13.41 -4.36 14.94
C LEU A 361 13.99 -3.11 14.27
N THR A 362 14.87 -3.30 13.30
CA THR A 362 15.35 -2.24 12.41
C THR A 362 14.69 -2.35 11.04
N LEU A 363 14.11 -1.25 10.54
CA LEU A 363 13.55 -1.16 9.18
C LEU A 363 14.29 -0.07 8.39
N ALA A 364 14.77 -0.39 7.19
CA ALA A 364 15.51 0.55 6.35
C ALA A 364 15.10 0.47 4.86
N ASN A 365 14.52 1.54 4.32
CA ASN A 365 13.97 1.56 2.95
C ASN A 365 12.89 0.48 2.73
N VAL A 366 12.04 0.26 3.74
CA VAL A 366 10.93 -0.69 3.71
C VAL A 366 9.62 0.04 3.43
N HIS A 367 8.71 -0.59 2.69
CA HIS A 367 7.35 -0.09 2.52
C HIS A 367 6.33 -1.06 3.10
N VAL A 368 5.76 -0.75 4.27
CA VAL A 368 4.72 -1.56 4.91
C VAL A 368 3.37 -0.99 4.48
N THR A 369 2.62 -1.70 3.63
CA THR A 369 1.36 -1.16 3.06
C THR A 369 0.20 -2.15 2.96
N GLY A 370 -1.03 -1.67 3.18
CA GLY A 370 -2.25 -2.46 2.98
C GLY A 370 -2.44 -3.64 3.94
N ASN A 371 -1.69 -3.68 5.06
CA ASN A 371 -1.77 -4.74 6.06
C ASN A 371 -2.88 -4.44 7.08
N GLN A 372 -3.42 -5.48 7.74
CA GLN A 372 -4.59 -5.39 8.61
C GLN A 372 -4.37 -6.11 9.94
N ALA A 373 -4.76 -5.50 11.05
CA ALA A 373 -4.82 -6.14 12.37
C ALA A 373 -6.18 -5.90 13.01
N SER A 374 -6.77 -6.94 13.62
CA SER A 374 -8.07 -6.81 14.30
C SER A 374 -8.00 -6.10 15.65
N ASN A 375 -6.80 -6.02 16.24
CA ASN A 375 -6.49 -5.21 17.42
C ASN A 375 -5.51 -4.10 16.98
N ASP A 376 -4.24 -4.20 17.36
CA ASP A 376 -3.25 -3.10 17.23
C ASP A 376 -2.23 -3.28 16.09
N GLY A 377 -1.67 -2.18 15.59
CA GLY A 377 -0.53 -2.20 14.68
C GLY A 377 -0.89 -2.80 13.33
N GLY A 378 -1.71 -2.10 12.54
CA GLY A 378 -2.14 -2.60 11.22
C GLY A 378 -0.95 -2.94 10.33
N GLY A 379 0.02 -2.01 10.23
CA GLY A 379 1.32 -2.26 9.61
C GLY A 379 2.27 -3.00 10.54
N VAL A 380 2.66 -2.37 11.66
CA VAL A 380 3.63 -2.92 12.62
C VAL A 380 3.15 -2.79 14.07
N LEU A 381 3.34 -3.85 14.86
CA LEU A 381 3.19 -3.83 16.32
C LEU A 381 4.54 -4.16 16.99
N LEU A 382 5.08 -3.21 17.76
CA LEU A 382 6.20 -3.42 18.66
C LEU A 382 5.68 -3.66 20.09
N ARG A 383 6.05 -4.79 20.70
CA ARG A 383 5.59 -5.17 22.04
C ARG A 383 6.74 -5.63 22.92
N PHE A 384 7.11 -4.81 23.91
CA PHE A 384 8.36 -4.96 24.69
C PHE A 384 9.65 -4.86 23.86
N ALA A 385 9.57 -4.29 22.65
CA ALA A 385 10.64 -4.19 21.67
C ALA A 385 11.11 -2.75 21.41
N ASP A 386 12.41 -2.55 21.21
CA ASP A 386 12.96 -1.33 20.60
C ASP A 386 12.74 -1.33 19.08
N GLY A 387 12.68 -0.14 18.47
CA GLY A 387 12.49 0.02 17.02
C GLY A 387 13.33 1.16 16.42
N LEU A 388 13.94 0.91 15.27
CA LEU A 388 14.65 1.93 14.48
C LEU A 388 14.19 1.88 13.02
N PHE A 389 13.29 2.79 12.65
CA PHE A 389 12.69 2.82 11.31
C PHE A 389 13.22 4.03 10.54
N THR A 390 13.90 3.76 9.42
CA THR A 390 14.65 4.74 8.63
C THR A 390 14.23 4.70 7.16
N ARG A 391 14.07 5.86 6.52
CA ARG A 391 13.79 5.98 5.07
C ARG A 391 12.61 5.11 4.57
N SER A 392 11.64 4.85 5.45
CA SER A 392 10.60 3.83 5.27
C SER A 392 9.20 4.45 5.18
N THR A 393 8.26 3.71 4.61
CA THR A 393 6.88 4.18 4.37
C THR A 393 5.86 3.22 4.93
N PHE A 394 4.99 3.70 5.81
CA PHE A 394 3.87 2.96 6.36
C PHE A 394 2.59 3.57 5.79
N SER A 395 1.89 2.89 4.88
CA SER A 395 0.65 3.45 4.29
C SER A 395 -0.51 2.49 4.15
N ASP A 396 -1.73 3.03 4.19
CA ASP A 396 -2.96 2.29 3.87
C ASP A 396 -3.20 1.05 4.76
N ASN A 397 -2.49 0.95 5.90
CA ASN A 397 -2.63 -0.14 6.85
C ASN A 397 -3.77 0.17 7.83
N ARG A 398 -4.43 -0.88 8.32
CA ARG A 398 -5.61 -0.75 9.19
C ARG A 398 -5.49 -1.54 10.48
N ALA A 399 -5.61 -0.86 11.62
CA ALA A 399 -5.85 -1.47 12.92
C ALA A 399 -7.35 -1.46 13.25
N GLY A 400 -7.80 -2.37 14.11
CA GLY A 400 -9.09 -2.28 14.76
C GLY A 400 -9.07 -1.20 15.82
N ASP A 401 -8.14 -1.33 16.78
CA ASP A 401 -8.05 -0.45 17.93
C ASP A 401 -6.95 0.61 17.78
N PHE A 402 -5.67 0.26 17.98
CA PHE A 402 -4.60 1.25 18.08
C PHE A 402 -3.54 1.16 16.98
N GLY A 403 -3.08 2.31 16.47
CA GLY A 403 -1.89 2.37 15.62
C GLY A 403 -2.06 1.74 14.25
N GLY A 404 -2.75 2.43 13.33
CA GLY A 404 -3.06 1.88 12.00
C GLY A 404 -1.79 1.58 11.21
N GLY A 405 -0.87 2.55 11.14
CA GLY A 405 0.47 2.34 10.60
C GLY A 405 1.37 1.59 11.58
N ILE A 406 1.56 2.15 12.78
CA ILE A 406 2.43 1.58 13.82
C ILE A 406 1.75 1.66 15.20
N ALA A 407 1.81 0.59 15.98
CA ALA A 407 1.50 0.60 17.41
C ALA A 407 2.73 0.23 18.23
N THR A 408 2.93 0.91 19.36
CA THR A 408 3.84 0.46 20.43
C THR A 408 3.05 0.09 21.68
N LEU A 409 3.28 -1.13 22.17
CA LEU A 409 2.91 -1.61 23.50
C LEU A 409 4.22 -1.85 24.25
N ILE A 410 4.86 -0.75 24.61
CA ILE A 410 6.26 -0.74 25.02
C ILE A 410 6.37 -0.49 26.53
N ASP A 411 7.10 -1.40 27.17
CA ASP A 411 7.51 -1.31 28.56
C ASP A 411 9.04 -1.11 28.56
N ASP A 412 9.50 0.11 28.86
CA ASP A 412 10.92 0.55 28.90
C ASP A 412 11.71 0.34 27.59
N ARG A 413 11.16 0.80 26.45
CA ARG A 413 11.82 0.78 25.12
C ARG A 413 11.60 2.06 24.32
N THR A 414 12.31 2.19 23.20
CA THR A 414 12.23 3.35 22.29
C THR A 414 11.90 2.92 20.86
N LEU A 415 10.92 3.58 20.23
CA LEU A 415 10.76 3.62 18.78
C LEU A 415 11.35 4.93 18.24
N ARG A 416 12.31 4.85 17.32
CA ARG A 416 12.90 5.98 16.60
C ARG A 416 12.49 5.94 15.14
N LEU A 417 11.75 6.95 14.69
CA LEU A 417 11.31 7.14 13.31
C LEU A 417 12.13 8.29 12.69
N VAL A 418 12.93 7.97 11.67
CA VAL A 418 13.88 8.91 11.05
C VAL A 418 13.68 8.97 9.53
N SER A 419 13.58 10.17 8.96
CA SER A 419 13.50 10.37 7.50
C SER A 419 12.42 9.52 6.82
N SER A 420 11.24 9.38 7.41
CA SER A 420 10.23 8.38 7.03
C SER A 420 8.83 8.98 6.88
N THR A 421 7.94 8.29 6.15
CA THR A 421 6.56 8.72 5.89
C THR A 421 5.52 7.75 6.47
N ILE A 422 4.45 8.28 7.07
CA ILE A 422 3.29 7.52 7.54
C ILE A 422 2.02 8.17 6.99
N SER A 423 1.28 7.49 6.11
CA SER A 423 0.18 8.13 5.37
C SER A 423 -1.01 7.22 5.02
N GLY A 424 -2.24 7.74 5.08
CA GLY A 424 -3.44 6.97 4.71
C GLY A 424 -3.82 5.80 5.64
N ASN A 425 -3.15 5.65 6.78
CA ASN A 425 -3.43 4.55 7.71
C ASN A 425 -4.66 4.83 8.60
N VAL A 426 -5.34 3.77 9.05
CA VAL A 426 -6.65 3.86 9.75
C VAL A 426 -6.65 3.05 11.05
N ALA A 427 -7.20 3.60 12.13
CA ALA A 427 -7.41 2.91 13.41
C ALA A 427 -8.60 3.52 14.17
N ASN A 428 -9.07 2.90 15.26
CA ASN A 428 -9.97 3.61 16.18
C ASN A 428 -9.26 4.81 16.83
N THR A 429 -8.01 4.65 17.29
CA THR A 429 -7.18 5.73 17.87
C THR A 429 -5.73 5.64 17.42
N GLY A 430 -5.16 6.76 16.95
CA GLY A 430 -3.78 6.81 16.44
C GLY A 430 -3.68 6.18 15.06
N GLY A 431 -4.41 6.73 14.07
CA GLY A 431 -4.44 6.20 12.71
C GLY A 431 -3.04 5.99 12.12
N GLY A 432 -2.14 6.97 12.27
CA GLY A 432 -0.74 6.85 11.91
C GLY A 432 0.07 6.06 12.94
N ILE A 433 0.15 6.57 14.17
CA ILE A 433 0.90 5.97 15.29
C ILE A 433 0.09 5.96 16.60
N MET A 434 0.12 4.85 17.33
CA MET A 434 -0.13 4.83 18.78
C MET A 434 1.19 4.61 19.53
N ASN A 435 1.49 5.49 20.48
CA ASN A 435 2.52 5.31 21.51
C ASN A 435 1.84 5.02 22.86
N ASN A 436 1.89 3.77 23.36
CA ASN A 436 1.17 3.37 24.57
C ASN A 436 2.08 2.71 25.63
N ALA A 437 1.99 3.18 26.87
CA ALA A 437 2.63 2.56 28.04
C ALA A 437 1.59 1.84 28.91
N ASN A 438 1.86 0.58 29.27
CA ASN A 438 0.95 -0.24 30.05
C ASN A 438 1.15 -0.06 31.55
N ALA A 439 0.07 -0.16 32.33
CA ALA A 439 0.03 0.27 33.72
C ALA A 439 0.37 -0.84 34.75
N SER A 440 0.85 -2.00 34.28
CA SER A 440 1.18 -3.17 35.11
C SER A 440 2.51 -3.05 35.87
N SER A 441 3.35 -2.09 35.50
CA SER A 441 4.68 -1.83 36.08
C SER A 441 5.07 -0.36 35.86
N SER A 442 6.11 0.11 36.55
CA SER A 442 6.58 1.50 36.47
C SER A 442 7.48 1.75 35.25
N VAL A 443 6.88 1.66 34.05
CA VAL A 443 7.59 1.54 32.76
C VAL A 443 7.33 2.70 31.81
N ASN A 444 8.24 2.91 30.86
CA ASN A 444 8.24 4.06 29.96
C ASN A 444 8.14 3.66 28.49
N SER A 445 7.26 4.31 27.73
CA SER A 445 7.21 4.18 26.25
C SER A 445 7.67 5.45 25.56
N ILE A 446 8.76 5.35 24.79
CA ILE A 446 9.38 6.50 24.12
C ILE A 446 9.21 6.40 22.60
N LEU A 447 8.69 7.47 21.99
CA LEU A 447 8.62 7.66 20.54
C LEU A 447 9.41 8.91 20.16
N GLU A 448 10.49 8.75 19.39
CA GLU A 448 11.18 9.86 18.73
C GLU A 448 10.78 9.94 17.26
N VAL A 449 10.34 11.12 16.81
CA VAL A 449 10.01 11.41 15.41
C VAL A 449 10.96 12.50 14.93
N ILE A 450 11.81 12.17 13.96
CA ILE A 450 12.93 13.00 13.50
C ILE A 450 12.85 13.12 11.98
N GLY A 451 12.82 14.35 11.44
CA GLY A 451 12.86 14.59 10.00
C GLY A 451 11.82 13.78 9.22
N SER A 452 10.59 13.63 9.71
CA SER A 452 9.61 12.65 9.20
C SER A 452 8.23 13.28 8.94
N THR A 453 7.41 12.64 8.12
CA THR A 453 6.08 13.16 7.69
C THR A 453 4.96 12.18 8.04
N ILE A 454 4.05 12.58 8.92
CA ILE A 454 2.87 11.81 9.32
C ILE A 454 1.62 12.57 8.84
N ALA A 455 1.00 12.12 7.74
CA ALA A 455 -0.08 12.89 7.10
C ALA A 455 -1.23 12.07 6.54
N ASN A 456 -2.43 12.65 6.44
CA ASN A 456 -3.62 12.02 5.86
C ASN A 456 -4.04 10.68 6.53
N ASN A 457 -3.67 10.45 7.79
CA ASN A 457 -4.09 9.26 8.54
C ASN A 457 -5.42 9.54 9.29
N THR A 458 -6.23 8.52 9.51
CA THR A 458 -7.63 8.67 9.95
C THR A 458 -7.94 7.86 11.22
N SER A 459 -8.67 8.50 12.15
CA SER A 459 -9.26 7.83 13.32
C SER A 459 -10.76 7.59 13.12
N THR A 460 -11.23 6.40 13.47
CA THR A 460 -12.66 6.01 13.37
C THR A 460 -13.36 5.80 14.71
N GLY A 461 -12.63 5.86 15.84
CA GLY A 461 -13.15 5.52 17.18
C GLY A 461 -13.36 6.73 18.10
N PHE A 462 -13.97 6.48 19.26
CA PHE A 462 -14.43 7.51 20.22
C PHE A 462 -13.34 8.39 20.87
N SER A 463 -12.05 8.09 20.69
CA SER A 463 -10.92 8.94 21.10
C SER A 463 -10.10 9.31 19.86
N PRO A 464 -10.61 10.23 19.02
CA PRO A 464 -10.23 10.24 17.62
C PRO A 464 -8.96 11.05 17.39
N VAL A 465 -7.88 10.37 16.98
CA VAL A 465 -6.57 10.95 16.69
C VAL A 465 -6.05 10.33 15.40
N GLY A 466 -6.05 11.11 14.32
CA GLY A 466 -5.60 10.61 13.02
C GLY A 466 -4.10 10.38 12.99
N GLY A 467 -3.31 11.32 13.50
CA GLY A 467 -1.84 11.28 13.43
C GLY A 467 -1.21 10.41 14.53
N ILE A 468 -0.80 11.01 15.64
CA ILE A 468 -0.07 10.35 16.74
C ILE A 468 -0.83 10.48 18.06
N ALA A 469 -1.26 9.36 18.64
CA ALA A 469 -1.82 9.27 19.98
C ALA A 469 -0.73 8.85 20.99
N THR A 470 -0.61 9.55 22.12
CA THR A 470 0.35 9.22 23.20
C THR A 470 -0.41 8.89 24.49
N THR A 471 -0.36 7.65 24.96
CA THR A 471 -1.31 7.12 25.94
C THR A 471 -0.60 6.44 27.10
N VAL A 472 -1.09 6.68 28.32
CA VAL A 472 -0.78 5.88 29.51
C VAL A 472 -2.07 5.28 30.03
N SER A 473 -2.09 3.96 30.18
CA SER A 473 -3.25 3.23 30.72
C SER A 473 -3.47 3.52 32.22
N PRO A 474 -4.70 3.45 32.77
CA PRO A 474 -4.96 3.80 34.16
C PRO A 474 -4.27 2.86 35.18
N GLY A 475 -3.22 3.35 35.85
CA GLY A 475 -2.52 2.67 36.94
C GLY A 475 -1.33 3.48 37.44
N ALA A 476 -0.57 2.94 38.39
CA ALA A 476 0.46 3.70 39.12
C ALA A 476 1.87 3.44 38.57
N GLY A 477 2.48 4.46 37.96
CA GLY A 477 3.93 4.54 37.76
C GLY A 477 4.44 4.52 36.32
N ALA A 478 3.59 4.25 35.32
CA ALA A 478 3.99 4.25 33.92
C ALA A 478 4.02 5.68 33.30
N SER A 479 4.80 5.88 32.23
CA SER A 479 4.80 7.11 31.43
C SER A 479 4.92 6.84 29.93
N ALA A 480 4.38 7.72 29.10
CA ALA A 480 4.51 7.66 27.65
C ALA A 480 4.96 9.01 27.13
N THR A 481 6.08 9.06 26.38
CA THR A 481 6.67 10.29 25.87
C THR A 481 6.82 10.22 24.36
N THR A 482 6.24 11.19 23.65
CA THR A 482 6.46 11.40 22.21
C THR A 482 7.22 12.69 22.00
N THR A 483 8.35 12.64 21.29
CA THR A 483 9.22 13.78 21.03
C THR A 483 9.35 14.04 19.54
N LEU A 484 8.95 15.23 19.11
CA LEU A 484 8.98 15.66 17.71
C LEU A 484 10.21 16.57 17.45
N ARG A 485 10.96 16.30 16.38
CA ARG A 485 12.03 17.18 15.87
C ARG A 485 11.96 17.26 14.35
N ASN A 486 12.03 18.46 13.81
CA ASN A 486 12.14 18.70 12.37
C ASN A 486 11.08 17.96 11.52
N SER A 487 9.85 17.76 12.03
CA SER A 487 8.88 16.81 11.46
C SER A 487 7.52 17.44 11.15
N ILE A 488 6.86 16.93 10.10
CA ILE A 488 5.49 17.29 9.72
C ILE A 488 4.52 16.30 10.35
N VAL A 489 3.50 16.79 11.05
CA VAL A 489 2.30 16.02 11.42
C VAL A 489 1.09 16.84 10.99
N ALA A 490 0.44 16.51 9.87
CA ALA A 490 -0.55 17.39 9.22
C ALA A 490 -1.61 16.66 8.39
N ASN A 491 -2.74 17.29 8.06
CA ASN A 491 -3.85 16.69 7.31
C ASN A 491 -4.48 15.43 7.96
N ASN A 492 -4.19 15.10 9.23
CA ASN A 492 -4.70 13.87 9.83
C ASN A 492 -6.08 14.09 10.47
N THR A 493 -7.01 13.16 10.26
CA THR A 493 -8.43 13.32 10.60
C THR A 493 -8.81 12.60 11.89
N PRO A 494 -9.48 13.25 12.87
CA PRO A 494 -9.84 14.67 12.89
C PRO A 494 -8.74 15.59 13.43
N ILE A 495 -7.71 15.05 14.11
CA ILE A 495 -6.59 15.81 14.68
C ILE A 495 -5.25 15.09 14.53
N ASN A 496 -4.17 15.87 14.47
CA ASN A 496 -2.79 15.42 14.30
C ASN A 496 -2.19 14.75 15.54
N LEU A 497 -2.45 15.26 16.74
CA LEU A 497 -1.77 14.86 17.97
C LEU A 497 -2.75 14.79 19.13
N ALA A 498 -2.60 13.83 20.04
CA ALA A 498 -3.23 13.89 21.36
C ALA A 498 -2.42 13.16 22.43
N LYS A 499 -2.75 13.43 23.69
CA LYS A 499 -2.22 12.71 24.85
C LYS A 499 -3.30 12.32 25.84
N PHE A 500 -3.22 11.11 26.40
CA PHE A 500 -4.22 10.54 27.30
C PHE A 500 -3.54 9.93 28.53
N GLY A 501 -4.03 10.27 29.73
CA GLY A 501 -3.39 9.90 31.01
C GLY A 501 -2.49 11.01 31.57
N SER A 502 -2.34 11.06 32.89
CA SER A 502 -1.67 12.17 33.60
C SER A 502 -0.15 12.23 33.45
N THR A 503 0.48 11.11 33.06
CA THR A 503 1.91 10.98 32.79
C THR A 503 2.23 10.86 31.29
N ALA A 504 1.23 10.98 30.41
CA ALA A 504 1.45 11.06 28.98
C ALA A 504 1.95 12.45 28.59
N THR A 505 3.07 12.49 27.86
CA THR A 505 3.79 13.71 27.51
C THR A 505 4.06 13.74 26.01
N VAL A 506 3.82 14.90 25.40
CA VAL A 506 4.32 15.21 24.05
C VAL A 506 5.26 16.40 24.19
N THR A 507 6.42 16.33 23.55
CA THR A 507 7.46 17.36 23.57
C THR A 507 7.96 17.68 22.17
N THR A 508 8.61 18.83 22.07
CA THR A 508 9.20 19.36 20.84
C THR A 508 10.68 19.66 21.09
N ASN A 509 11.52 19.36 20.09
CA ASN A 509 12.89 19.88 19.98
C ASN A 509 12.99 20.98 18.90
N GLY A 510 11.85 21.55 18.50
CA GLY A 510 11.72 22.60 17.51
C GLY A 510 11.65 22.09 16.06
N PHE A 511 11.40 23.03 15.16
CA PHE A 511 11.35 22.84 13.72
C PHE A 511 10.21 21.92 13.25
N ASN A 512 9.12 21.76 14.02
CA ASN A 512 8.00 20.90 13.62
C ASN A 512 6.89 21.71 12.93
N LEU A 513 6.11 21.06 12.07
CA LEU A 513 4.98 21.67 11.36
C LEU A 513 3.69 20.87 11.62
N SER A 514 2.65 21.56 12.07
CA SER A 514 1.28 21.07 12.16
C SER A 514 0.31 22.09 11.59
N ASP A 515 -0.71 21.62 10.85
CA ASP A 515 -1.80 22.45 10.32
C ASP A 515 -2.94 22.63 11.35
N ASN A 516 -3.23 21.61 12.17
CA ASN A 516 -4.29 21.62 13.19
C ASN A 516 -3.80 21.48 14.65
N TYR A 517 -2.72 22.18 15.03
CA TYR A 517 -2.20 22.12 16.42
C TYR A 517 -3.27 22.49 17.47
N ASN A 518 -3.36 21.67 18.52
CA ASN A 518 -4.46 21.65 19.47
C ASN A 518 -4.02 21.80 20.95
N GLY A 519 -2.89 22.45 21.22
CA GLY A 519 -2.44 22.74 22.59
C GLY A 519 -1.66 21.63 23.32
N VAL A 520 -1.35 20.52 22.64
CA VAL A 520 -0.85 19.28 23.26
C VAL A 520 0.56 19.38 23.89
N PHE A 521 1.43 20.23 23.35
CA PHE A 521 2.79 20.52 23.85
C PHE A 521 3.10 22.01 23.73
N THR A 522 3.91 22.60 24.61
CA THR A 522 4.33 24.02 24.47
C THR A 522 5.24 24.19 23.26
N PRO A 523 4.87 24.95 22.21
CA PRO A 523 5.69 25.11 21.02
C PRO A 523 6.93 25.96 21.30
N LEU A 524 8.03 25.66 20.60
CA LEU A 524 9.20 26.54 20.57
C LEU A 524 9.04 27.61 19.48
N ALA A 525 9.89 28.64 19.50
CA ALA A 525 9.82 29.77 18.57
C ALA A 525 10.07 29.41 17.09
N ASN A 526 10.50 28.18 16.84
CA ASN A 526 10.77 27.55 15.54
C ASN A 526 9.78 26.41 15.21
N ASP A 527 8.70 26.22 15.97
CA ASP A 527 7.60 25.31 15.60
C ASP A 527 6.49 26.06 14.86
N ILE A 528 6.04 25.52 13.73
CA ILE A 528 4.97 26.06 12.89
C ILE A 528 3.66 25.34 13.22
N THR A 529 2.76 26.00 13.96
CA THR A 529 1.59 25.33 14.56
C THR A 529 0.25 25.54 13.84
N SER A 530 0.17 26.41 12.83
CA SER A 530 -1.09 26.65 12.11
C SER A 530 -0.86 27.00 10.65
N ALA A 531 -0.17 26.11 9.92
CA ALA A 531 0.05 26.28 8.49
C ALA A 531 -0.06 24.95 7.73
N THR A 532 -0.69 24.97 6.56
CA THR A 532 -0.80 23.80 5.68
C THR A 532 0.58 23.44 5.11
N PRO A 533 1.05 22.18 5.20
CA PRO A 533 2.39 21.79 4.74
C PRO A 533 2.54 21.78 3.21
N ARG A 534 1.45 21.92 2.43
CA ARG A 534 1.46 21.88 0.95
C ARG A 534 2.24 20.66 0.43
N LEU A 535 1.81 19.46 0.82
CA LEU A 535 2.40 18.20 0.39
C LEU A 535 1.86 17.75 -0.97
N ALA A 536 2.72 17.13 -1.78
CA ALA A 536 2.33 16.38 -2.97
C ALA A 536 1.69 15.03 -2.57
N PRO A 537 0.90 14.36 -3.45
CA PRO A 537 0.40 13.00 -3.21
C PRO A 537 1.53 12.00 -2.93
N LEU A 538 1.26 10.93 -2.19
CA LEU A 538 2.27 9.92 -1.82
C LEU A 538 2.86 9.23 -3.07
N ALA A 539 4.17 9.35 -3.32
CA ALA A 539 4.79 8.78 -4.52
C ALA A 539 6.31 8.58 -4.43
N LEU A 540 6.88 7.85 -5.40
CA LEU A 540 8.33 7.68 -5.57
C LEU A 540 8.98 8.94 -6.19
N TYR A 541 9.23 9.97 -5.37
CA TYR A 541 9.91 11.21 -5.79
C TYR A 541 11.44 11.07 -5.93
N GLY A 542 11.91 9.94 -6.47
CA GLY A 542 13.33 9.61 -6.64
C GLY A 542 14.00 8.90 -5.47
N GLY A 543 13.22 8.28 -4.56
CA GLY A 543 13.71 7.35 -3.53
C GLY A 543 13.20 5.93 -3.75
N GLN A 544 13.65 4.97 -2.93
CA GLN A 544 13.17 3.57 -2.99
C GLN A 544 11.76 3.37 -2.40
N THR A 545 11.31 4.28 -1.53
CA THR A 545 10.03 4.19 -0.79
C THR A 545 9.15 5.42 -1.09
N PRO A 546 7.80 5.30 -1.14
CA PRO A 546 6.93 6.43 -1.46
C PRO A 546 6.93 7.49 -0.35
N THR A 547 7.04 8.76 -0.72
CA THR A 547 7.14 9.89 0.22
C THR A 547 6.21 11.04 -0.18
N HIS A 548 6.03 12.01 0.71
CA HIS A 548 5.33 13.26 0.41
C HIS A 548 6.35 14.36 0.13
N ALA A 549 6.56 14.70 -1.14
CA ALA A 549 7.37 15.86 -1.51
C ALA A 549 6.71 17.17 -1.08
N LEU A 550 7.52 18.18 -0.76
CA LEU A 550 7.04 19.54 -0.52
C LEU A 550 6.70 20.21 -1.86
N LEU A 551 5.54 20.87 -1.93
CA LEU A 551 5.19 21.72 -3.07
C LEU A 551 5.75 23.13 -2.85
N GLY A 552 6.19 23.79 -3.93
CA GLY A 552 6.79 25.12 -3.87
C GLY A 552 5.89 26.12 -3.14
N GLY A 553 6.47 26.89 -2.22
CA GLY A 553 5.75 27.77 -1.29
C GLY A 553 5.16 27.05 -0.07
N SER A 554 5.55 25.79 0.19
CA SER A 554 5.35 25.14 1.49
C SER A 554 6.10 25.91 2.60
N PRO A 555 5.50 26.10 3.79
CA PRO A 555 6.17 26.70 4.93
C PRO A 555 7.14 25.73 5.64
N ALA A 556 7.33 24.50 5.15
CA ALA A 556 8.36 23.57 5.62
C ALA A 556 9.75 23.83 4.98
N ILE A 557 9.80 24.60 3.89
CA ILE A 557 11.00 24.82 3.06
C ILE A 557 11.97 25.77 3.76
N ASP A 558 13.24 25.38 3.89
CA ASP A 558 14.33 26.09 4.61
C ASP A 558 13.97 26.54 6.05
N ALA A 559 12.96 25.88 6.63
CA ALA A 559 12.41 26.17 7.96
C ALA A 559 12.87 25.17 9.04
N GLY A 560 13.75 24.24 8.67
CA GLY A 560 14.11 23.04 9.44
C GLY A 560 15.50 23.06 10.08
N ASN A 561 15.89 21.90 10.62
CA ASN A 561 17.25 21.66 11.10
C ASN A 561 17.68 20.19 10.97
N SER A 562 18.87 19.94 10.41
CA SER A 562 19.40 18.58 10.16
C SER A 562 19.76 17.77 11.41
N SER A 563 19.74 18.37 12.62
CA SER A 563 20.26 17.78 13.87
C SER A 563 19.49 16.53 14.34
N GLY A 564 19.70 15.42 13.66
CA GLY A 564 19.05 14.12 13.89
C GLY A 564 18.95 13.24 12.63
N ALA A 565 19.09 13.80 11.43
CA ALA A 565 19.01 13.07 10.16
C ALA A 565 20.03 13.60 9.14
N SER A 566 21.01 12.78 8.77
CA SER A 566 22.03 13.13 7.75
C SER A 566 21.54 13.03 6.31
N THR A 567 20.39 12.37 6.08
CA THR A 567 19.76 12.22 4.78
C THR A 567 18.23 12.28 4.88
N ASP A 568 17.57 12.70 3.80
CA ASP A 568 16.11 12.61 3.63
C ASP A 568 15.66 11.17 3.31
N GLN A 569 14.35 10.96 3.17
CA GLN A 569 13.77 9.64 2.87
C GLN A 569 14.33 9.01 1.59
N ARG A 570 14.72 9.83 0.61
CA ARG A 570 15.26 9.39 -0.68
C ARG A 570 16.76 9.07 -0.60
N GLY A 571 17.40 9.34 0.54
CA GLY A 571 18.84 9.22 0.73
C GLY A 571 19.65 10.43 0.24
N ARG A 572 18.99 11.56 -0.07
CA ARG A 572 19.68 12.82 -0.39
C ARG A 572 20.20 13.48 0.90
N THR A 573 21.33 14.18 0.86
CA THR A 573 22.00 14.76 2.04
C THR A 573 21.26 15.93 2.66
N ARG A 574 21.47 16.17 3.96
CA ARG A 574 21.01 17.35 4.69
C ARG A 574 22.18 18.11 5.35
N PRO A 575 22.15 19.45 5.49
CA PRO A 575 21.15 20.38 4.93
C PRO A 575 21.31 20.60 3.42
N PHE A 576 20.35 21.26 2.78
CA PHE A 576 20.48 21.84 1.42
C PHE A 576 19.82 23.22 1.32
N ASP A 577 20.55 24.26 1.74
CA ASP A 577 20.15 25.68 1.72
C ASP A 577 19.76 26.16 0.30
N LEU A 578 18.52 26.65 0.14
CA LEU A 578 18.06 27.24 -1.11
C LEU A 578 18.40 28.74 -1.20
N PRO A 579 19.23 29.18 -2.18
CA PRO A 579 19.79 30.54 -2.23
C PRO A 579 18.78 31.68 -2.53
N PHE A 580 17.48 31.39 -2.51
CA PHE A 580 16.39 32.35 -2.68
C PHE A 580 15.42 32.39 -1.48
N ALA A 581 15.54 31.45 -0.53
CA ALA A 581 14.77 31.43 0.71
C ALA A 581 15.68 31.86 1.87
N PRO A 582 15.40 32.97 2.56
CA PRO A 582 16.25 33.40 3.67
C PRO A 582 15.98 32.51 4.90
N ASN A 583 16.94 31.64 5.22
CA ASN A 583 16.99 30.80 6.43
C ASN A 583 16.33 31.46 7.65
N VAL A 584 15.35 30.78 8.25
CA VAL A 584 14.70 31.26 9.48
C VAL A 584 15.73 31.23 10.62
N ASN A 585 15.77 32.27 11.47
CA ASN A 585 16.78 32.40 12.53
C ASN A 585 16.89 31.15 13.42
N GLY A 586 17.99 30.39 13.27
CA GLY A 586 18.27 29.15 14.00
C GLY A 586 18.18 27.86 13.18
N THR A 587 17.72 27.93 11.93
CA THR A 587 17.79 26.82 10.94
C THR A 587 19.23 26.60 10.45
N ASP A 588 19.47 25.49 9.76
CA ASP A 588 20.75 25.19 9.08
C ASP A 588 20.61 25.03 7.55
N GLY A 589 19.47 25.45 6.97
CA GLY A 589 19.15 25.22 5.55
C GLY A 589 18.58 23.83 5.26
N ALA A 590 17.97 23.17 6.25
CA ALA A 590 17.21 21.93 6.04
C ALA A 590 15.70 22.18 6.02
N ASP A 591 14.94 21.20 5.50
CA ASP A 591 13.49 21.23 5.47
C ASP A 591 12.85 20.51 6.66
N ILE A 592 11.64 20.92 7.00
CA ILE A 592 10.78 20.19 7.94
C ILE A 592 10.14 18.97 7.24
N GLY A 593 10.25 17.78 7.83
CA GLY A 593 9.62 16.55 7.36
C GLY A 593 10.56 15.60 6.60
N ALA A 594 9.96 14.58 5.96
CA ALA A 594 10.65 13.43 5.36
C ALA A 594 11.52 13.71 4.13
N VAL A 595 11.38 14.88 3.51
CA VAL A 595 12.01 15.25 2.23
C VAL A 595 12.88 16.48 2.41
N GLU A 596 14.01 16.54 1.71
CA GLU A 596 14.83 17.76 1.58
C GLU A 596 14.66 18.35 0.17
N MET A 597 14.17 19.56 0.04
CA MET A 597 13.92 20.19 -1.25
C MET A 597 15.23 20.66 -1.87
N TYR A 598 15.55 20.15 -3.05
CA TYR A 598 16.68 20.63 -3.83
C TYR A 598 16.22 21.77 -4.74
N SER A 599 17.18 22.59 -5.20
CA SER A 599 16.97 23.81 -5.98
C SER A 599 15.83 23.71 -6.99
N PHE A 600 14.66 24.22 -6.60
CA PHE A 600 13.43 24.11 -7.39
C PHE A 600 13.19 25.37 -8.19
N PHE A 601 12.54 25.22 -9.34
CA PHE A 601 12.06 26.35 -10.12
C PHE A 601 10.54 26.39 -10.07
N LEU A 602 9.98 27.54 -9.66
CA LEU A 602 8.53 27.74 -9.59
C LEU A 602 8.00 28.45 -10.83
N VAL A 603 7.26 27.71 -11.65
CA VAL A 603 6.50 28.26 -12.77
C VAL A 603 5.33 29.05 -12.20
N THR A 604 5.40 30.38 -12.32
CA THR A 604 4.40 31.33 -11.76
C THR A 604 3.52 31.98 -12.83
N ASN A 605 3.70 31.61 -14.11
CA ASN A 605 2.86 32.10 -15.20
C ASN A 605 2.64 31.04 -16.29
N ALA A 606 1.63 31.24 -17.13
CA ALA A 606 1.26 30.32 -18.22
C ALA A 606 1.93 30.64 -19.57
N GLY A 607 2.97 31.47 -19.60
CA GLY A 607 3.73 31.76 -20.81
C GLY A 607 4.59 30.57 -21.25
N GLY A 608 4.70 30.32 -22.55
CA GLY A 608 5.64 29.32 -23.11
C GLY A 608 7.08 29.79 -23.27
N VAL A 609 7.36 31.05 -22.92
CA VAL A 609 8.64 31.78 -22.96
C VAL A 609 8.63 32.92 -21.91
N GLY A 610 9.79 33.48 -21.60
CA GLY A 610 9.95 34.60 -20.65
C GLY A 610 10.20 34.14 -19.21
N SER A 611 10.56 35.10 -18.34
CA SER A 611 10.96 34.79 -16.96
C SER A 611 9.87 34.06 -16.18
N ASN A 612 10.27 33.10 -15.34
CA ASN A 612 9.41 32.25 -14.51
C ASN A 612 8.40 31.38 -15.31
N SER A 613 8.64 31.18 -16.61
CA SER A 613 7.89 30.23 -17.45
C SER A 613 8.40 28.81 -17.30
N LEU A 614 7.64 27.81 -17.77
CA LEU A 614 8.10 26.41 -17.84
C LEU A 614 9.37 26.24 -18.71
N ARG A 615 9.57 27.08 -19.73
CA ARG A 615 10.78 27.04 -20.55
C ARG A 615 12.00 27.58 -19.81
N ASP A 616 11.82 28.68 -19.10
CA ASP A 616 12.85 29.27 -18.24
C ASP A 616 13.24 28.29 -17.13
N ALA A 617 12.24 27.60 -16.55
CA ALA A 617 12.45 26.52 -15.59
C ALA A 617 13.34 25.40 -16.11
N VAL A 618 12.98 24.81 -17.26
CA VAL A 618 13.72 23.68 -17.85
C VAL A 618 15.14 24.10 -18.28
N GLY A 619 15.32 25.32 -18.79
CA GLY A 619 16.64 25.81 -19.22
C GLY A 619 17.59 26.14 -18.07
N SER A 620 17.08 26.77 -17.00
CA SER A 620 17.89 27.31 -15.90
C SER A 620 18.10 26.35 -14.72
N SER A 621 17.25 25.34 -14.55
CA SER A 621 17.36 24.40 -13.43
C SER A 621 18.67 23.59 -13.45
N PRO A 622 19.34 23.40 -12.31
CA PRO A 622 20.39 22.39 -12.15
C PRO A 622 19.93 20.95 -12.42
N THR A 623 20.87 20.00 -12.35
CA THR A 623 20.53 18.56 -12.42
C THR A 623 20.01 18.05 -11.07
N ASN A 624 19.04 17.14 -11.12
CA ASN A 624 18.24 16.63 -10.00
C ASN A 624 17.27 17.65 -9.35
N SER A 625 17.02 18.78 -10.03
CA SER A 625 16.03 19.78 -9.64
C SER A 625 14.59 19.32 -9.84
N ASP A 626 13.72 19.79 -8.95
CA ASP A 626 12.28 19.64 -9.06
C ASP A 626 11.70 20.94 -9.69
N ILE A 627 10.91 20.83 -10.76
CA ILE A 627 10.22 21.95 -11.41
C ILE A 627 8.75 21.86 -11.06
N LEU A 628 8.25 22.88 -10.37
CA LEU A 628 6.91 22.93 -9.81
C LEU A 628 6.12 24.11 -10.37
N PHE A 629 4.80 24.05 -10.24
CA PHE A 629 3.90 25.11 -10.67
C PHE A 629 3.26 25.74 -9.45
N ASP A 630 3.17 27.07 -9.40
CA ASP A 630 2.56 27.79 -8.28
C ASP A 630 1.08 27.39 -8.12
N PRO A 631 0.69 26.68 -7.04
CA PRO A 631 -0.67 26.22 -6.88
C PRO A 631 -1.66 27.35 -6.55
N THR A 632 -1.19 28.56 -6.24
CA THR A 632 -2.07 29.74 -6.10
C THR A 632 -2.44 30.34 -7.47
N PHE A 633 -1.55 30.21 -8.45
CA PHE A 633 -1.82 30.57 -9.84
C PHE A 633 -2.55 29.43 -10.58
N PHE A 634 -2.04 28.19 -10.48
CA PHE A 634 -2.57 26.98 -11.12
C PHE A 634 -3.65 26.25 -10.30
N ASN A 635 -4.38 26.96 -9.42
CA ASN A 635 -5.62 26.47 -8.77
C ASN A 635 -6.81 26.31 -9.72
N THR A 636 -6.64 26.72 -10.98
CA THR A 636 -7.65 26.73 -12.04
C THR A 636 -7.02 26.21 -13.33
N PRO A 637 -7.78 25.57 -14.24
CA PRO A 637 -7.24 25.01 -15.47
C PRO A 637 -6.54 26.05 -16.35
N ARG A 638 -5.26 25.82 -16.69
CA ARG A 638 -4.47 26.70 -17.57
C ARG A 638 -3.68 25.90 -18.61
N THR A 639 -3.54 26.50 -19.79
CA THR A 639 -2.71 25.98 -20.87
C THR A 639 -1.44 26.81 -21.06
N ILE A 640 -0.28 26.16 -21.04
CA ILE A 640 1.03 26.71 -21.35
C ILE A 640 1.34 26.38 -22.81
N THR A 641 1.09 27.32 -23.71
CA THR A 641 1.36 27.10 -25.15
C THR A 641 2.79 27.49 -25.48
N LEU A 642 3.58 26.53 -25.99
CA LEU A 642 4.97 26.73 -26.38
C LEU A 642 5.09 27.61 -27.64
N GLY A 643 6.09 28.48 -27.67
CA GLY A 643 6.39 29.38 -28.79
C GLY A 643 7.05 28.70 -29.99
N GLY A 644 6.47 27.61 -30.50
CA GLY A 644 6.95 26.91 -31.72
C GLY A 644 8.28 26.16 -31.58
N THR A 645 8.71 25.86 -30.36
CA THR A 645 9.91 25.06 -30.06
C THR A 645 9.66 24.10 -28.90
N GLU A 646 10.27 22.92 -28.93
CA GLU A 646 10.15 21.91 -27.87
C GLU A 646 10.87 22.33 -26.57
N LEU A 647 10.54 21.67 -25.45
CA LEU A 647 11.28 21.73 -24.20
C LEU A 647 12.33 20.61 -24.20
N VAL A 648 13.61 20.97 -24.25
CA VAL A 648 14.73 20.02 -24.24
C VAL A 648 15.14 19.75 -22.80
N ILE A 649 15.17 18.47 -22.40
CA ILE A 649 15.65 18.02 -21.09
C ILE A 649 16.94 17.23 -21.31
N ASP A 650 18.06 17.83 -20.90
CA ASP A 650 19.44 17.38 -21.08
C ASP A 650 20.12 16.97 -19.75
N ARG A 651 19.38 17.04 -18.64
CA ARG A 651 19.82 16.80 -17.26
C ARG A 651 18.70 16.19 -16.45
N ASN A 652 18.98 15.62 -15.28
CA ASN A 652 17.93 15.01 -14.45
C ASN A 652 16.97 16.10 -13.97
N LEU A 653 15.66 15.96 -14.20
CA LEU A 653 14.63 16.93 -13.79
C LEU A 653 13.33 16.21 -13.45
N ASN A 654 12.64 16.64 -12.39
CA ASN A 654 11.29 16.19 -12.06
C ASN A 654 10.28 17.33 -12.27
N ILE A 655 9.49 17.30 -13.34
CA ILE A 655 8.46 18.30 -13.61
C ILE A 655 7.12 17.77 -13.07
N ILE A 656 6.62 18.40 -12.00
CA ILE A 656 5.45 17.94 -11.25
C ILE A 656 4.42 19.06 -11.16
N ALA A 657 3.26 18.86 -11.77
CA ALA A 657 2.13 19.77 -11.72
C ALA A 657 1.14 19.45 -10.56
N PRO A 658 0.20 20.35 -10.22
CA PRO A 658 -0.79 20.13 -9.17
C PRO A 658 -1.96 19.19 -9.57
N GLY A 659 -2.04 18.73 -10.83
CA GLY A 659 -3.08 17.84 -11.31
C GLY A 659 -3.26 17.93 -12.82
N ALA A 660 -3.53 16.80 -13.49
CA ALA A 660 -3.61 16.73 -14.95
C ALA A 660 -4.77 17.56 -15.54
N ASN A 661 -5.79 17.84 -14.72
CA ASN A 661 -6.91 18.75 -15.00
C ASN A 661 -6.56 20.24 -14.84
N LEU A 662 -5.48 20.58 -14.13
CA LEU A 662 -5.09 21.96 -13.81
C LEU A 662 -4.00 22.50 -14.75
N VAL A 663 -3.00 21.69 -15.09
CA VAL A 663 -1.90 22.10 -15.99
C VAL A 663 -1.95 21.34 -17.31
N THR A 664 -2.14 22.09 -18.39
CA THR A 664 -1.95 21.61 -19.77
C THR A 664 -0.70 22.24 -20.36
N VAL A 665 0.25 21.44 -20.85
CA VAL A 665 1.40 21.90 -21.64
C VAL A 665 1.13 21.61 -23.11
N SER A 666 1.15 22.64 -23.96
CA SER A 666 0.70 22.56 -25.35
C SER A 666 1.78 22.91 -26.35
N GLY A 667 2.03 22.05 -27.34
CA GLY A 667 2.93 22.32 -28.47
C GLY A 667 2.37 23.32 -29.49
N GLY A 668 1.15 23.83 -29.29
CA GLY A 668 0.51 24.83 -30.14
C GLY A 668 0.32 24.38 -31.60
N ASN A 669 0.32 23.07 -31.85
CA ASN A 669 0.39 22.39 -33.15
C ASN A 669 1.62 22.77 -34.00
N GLN A 670 2.64 23.38 -33.40
CA GLN A 670 3.81 23.95 -34.08
C GLN A 670 5.12 23.23 -33.75
N SER A 671 5.24 22.60 -32.58
CA SER A 671 6.41 21.79 -32.20
C SER A 671 6.01 20.60 -31.34
N ARG A 672 6.94 19.66 -31.13
CA ARG A 672 6.85 18.71 -30.01
C ARG A 672 6.79 19.46 -28.67
N VAL A 673 6.33 18.79 -27.62
CA VAL A 673 6.26 19.39 -26.29
C VAL A 673 7.57 19.15 -25.52
N PHE A 674 8.03 17.90 -25.46
CA PHE A 674 9.24 17.50 -24.74
C PHE A 674 10.20 16.67 -25.61
N ASN A 675 11.50 16.89 -25.45
CA ASN A 675 12.56 16.06 -26.02
C ASN A 675 13.62 15.76 -24.95
N ILE A 676 13.71 14.48 -24.54
CA ILE A 676 14.56 14.00 -23.45
C ILE A 676 15.83 13.37 -24.05
N ASN A 677 17.00 13.86 -23.65
CA ASN A 677 18.29 13.43 -24.22
C ASN A 677 19.43 13.40 -23.19
N SER A 678 20.67 13.20 -23.66
CA SER A 678 21.92 13.37 -22.90
C SER A 678 22.12 12.43 -21.69
N GLY A 679 21.47 11.26 -21.67
CA GLY A 679 21.58 10.30 -20.56
C GLY A 679 20.84 10.75 -19.29
N SER A 680 19.92 11.70 -19.41
CA SER A 680 19.14 12.24 -18.29
C SER A 680 18.03 11.32 -17.79
N THR A 681 17.64 11.49 -16.52
CA THR A 681 16.39 10.97 -15.97
C THR A 681 15.37 12.09 -15.86
N ALA A 682 14.34 12.07 -16.71
CA ALA A 682 13.21 12.97 -16.63
C ALA A 682 12.03 12.30 -15.93
N THR A 683 11.43 12.97 -14.96
CA THR A 683 10.11 12.60 -14.43
C THR A 683 9.09 13.65 -14.85
N LEU A 684 8.01 13.24 -15.50
CA LEU A 684 6.88 14.10 -15.85
C LEU A 684 5.65 13.58 -15.09
N SER A 685 5.02 14.42 -14.27
CA SER A 685 3.88 14.02 -13.43
C SER A 685 2.74 15.06 -13.40
N GLU A 686 1.52 14.55 -13.26
CA GLU A 686 0.31 15.34 -12.95
C GLU A 686 -0.04 16.43 -13.97
N MET A 687 0.18 16.17 -15.26
CA MET A 687 -0.05 17.14 -16.34
C MET A 687 -0.77 16.55 -17.55
N THR A 688 -1.53 17.40 -18.25
CA THR A 688 -1.98 17.13 -19.62
C THR A 688 -0.93 17.63 -20.61
N ILE A 689 -0.58 16.82 -21.61
CA ILE A 689 0.39 17.13 -22.68
C ILE A 689 -0.33 17.00 -24.02
N THR A 690 -0.46 18.10 -24.76
CA THR A 690 -1.38 18.20 -25.91
C THR A 690 -0.82 19.03 -27.07
N GLY A 691 -1.45 18.92 -28.25
CA GLY A 691 -1.15 19.79 -29.40
C GLY A 691 0.31 19.77 -29.83
N GLY A 692 1.04 18.71 -29.52
CA GLY A 692 2.40 18.48 -30.00
C GLY A 692 2.39 18.15 -31.49
N ASN A 693 3.40 18.65 -32.22
CA ASN A 693 3.61 18.37 -33.64
C ASN A 693 5.05 17.92 -33.89
N GLY A 694 5.24 16.62 -34.07
CA GLY A 694 6.52 16.01 -34.42
C GLY A 694 6.85 16.19 -35.90
N SER A 695 7.95 16.90 -36.19
CA SER A 695 8.55 16.98 -37.52
C SER A 695 10.00 16.50 -37.50
N GLY A 696 10.36 15.55 -38.36
CA GLY A 696 11.75 15.15 -38.62
C GLY A 696 12.42 14.21 -37.61
N GLY A 697 11.70 13.71 -36.59
CA GLY A 697 12.31 12.83 -35.58
C GLY A 697 11.35 12.06 -34.66
N GLY A 698 10.08 11.89 -35.03
CA GLY A 698 9.10 11.15 -34.22
C GLY A 698 8.68 11.81 -32.90
N GLY A 699 7.70 11.20 -32.21
CA GLY A 699 7.25 11.60 -30.87
C GLY A 699 6.45 12.91 -30.84
N GLY A 700 5.17 12.88 -31.20
CA GLY A 700 4.36 14.10 -31.34
C GLY A 700 4.29 14.97 -30.08
N ALA A 701 4.06 14.37 -28.91
CA ALA A 701 4.21 15.05 -27.61
C ALA A 701 5.64 14.95 -27.07
N ILE A 702 6.15 13.72 -26.95
CA ILE A 702 7.37 13.38 -26.23
C ILE A 702 8.29 12.56 -27.14
N ASN A 703 9.54 12.99 -27.24
CA ASN A 703 10.63 12.19 -27.80
C ASN A 703 11.63 11.80 -26.70
N VAL A 704 12.03 10.54 -26.64
CA VAL A 704 13.06 10.03 -25.73
C VAL A 704 14.19 9.44 -26.59
N PHE A 705 15.34 10.13 -26.58
CA PHE A 705 16.42 9.93 -27.57
C PHE A 705 17.80 10.14 -26.92
N SER A 706 18.36 9.07 -26.35
CA SER A 706 19.80 8.87 -26.05
C SER A 706 19.99 7.55 -25.29
N PRO A 707 21.15 6.87 -25.41
CA PRO A 707 21.50 5.78 -24.50
C PRO A 707 21.58 6.29 -23.06
N ASN A 708 21.19 5.43 -22.12
CA ASN A 708 21.09 5.70 -20.67
C ASN A 708 20.06 6.77 -20.25
N THR A 709 19.29 7.36 -21.18
CA THR A 709 18.17 8.23 -20.81
C THR A 709 17.03 7.41 -20.20
N THR A 710 16.37 7.97 -19.18
CA THR A 710 15.17 7.41 -18.54
C THR A 710 14.04 8.44 -18.53
N LEU A 711 12.82 8.02 -18.88
CA LEU A 711 11.59 8.79 -18.67
C LEU A 711 10.67 8.05 -17.70
N ASN A 712 10.27 8.73 -16.63
CA ASN A 712 9.18 8.32 -15.75
C ASN A 712 7.96 9.22 -16.03
N LEU A 713 6.85 8.63 -16.45
CA LEU A 713 5.65 9.34 -16.90
C LEU A 713 4.46 8.85 -16.08
N ASN A 714 4.08 9.64 -15.08
CA ASN A 714 3.16 9.22 -14.02
C ASN A 714 1.94 10.14 -13.98
N ARG A 715 0.73 9.60 -13.74
CA ARG A 715 -0.49 10.40 -13.57
C ARG A 715 -0.63 11.55 -14.59
N SER A 716 -0.36 11.26 -15.86
CA SER A 716 -0.31 12.26 -16.93
C SER A 716 -1.18 11.86 -18.12
N ARG A 717 -1.79 12.84 -18.79
CA ARG A 717 -2.66 12.63 -19.96
C ARG A 717 -1.98 13.15 -21.23
N ILE A 718 -1.68 12.27 -22.16
CA ILE A 718 -1.04 12.60 -23.44
C ILE A 718 -2.16 12.55 -24.48
N THR A 719 -2.66 13.71 -24.91
CA THR A 719 -3.90 13.80 -25.71
C THR A 719 -3.75 14.63 -26.99
N GLY A 720 -4.32 14.16 -28.11
CA GLY A 720 -4.48 14.97 -29.31
C GLY A 720 -3.18 15.45 -29.97
N ASN A 721 -2.07 14.75 -29.74
CA ASN A 721 -0.77 15.07 -30.32
C ASN A 721 -0.60 14.42 -31.68
N THR A 722 0.18 15.03 -32.57
CA THR A 722 0.38 14.57 -33.95
C THR A 722 1.88 14.45 -34.29
N VAL A 723 2.25 13.50 -35.13
CA VAL A 723 3.53 13.50 -35.84
C VAL A 723 3.29 13.48 -37.35
N THR A 724 3.67 14.55 -38.03
CA THR A 724 3.36 14.80 -39.46
C THR A 724 4.35 14.11 -40.41
N ASN A 725 5.51 13.68 -39.91
CA ASN A 725 6.47 12.85 -40.62
C ASN A 725 7.34 12.07 -39.61
N GLY A 726 6.87 10.90 -39.18
CA GLY A 726 7.54 10.07 -38.15
C GLY A 726 6.59 9.11 -37.43
N ASN A 727 7.16 8.30 -36.53
CA ASN A 727 6.46 7.38 -35.64
C ASN A 727 6.11 8.05 -34.28
N GLY A 728 5.19 7.47 -33.51
CA GLY A 728 4.88 7.89 -32.14
C GLY A 728 4.05 9.16 -32.09
N GLY A 729 2.71 9.06 -32.18
CA GLY A 729 1.83 10.23 -32.15
C GLY A 729 1.81 10.92 -30.79
N GLY A 730 1.78 10.15 -29.70
CA GLY A 730 2.06 10.64 -28.36
C GLY A 730 3.57 10.61 -28.07
N LEU A 731 4.14 9.40 -27.97
CA LEU A 731 5.51 9.18 -27.51
C LEU A 731 6.34 8.35 -28.52
N LEU A 732 7.60 8.74 -28.71
CA LEU A 732 8.65 7.91 -29.28
C LEU A 732 9.69 7.58 -28.19
N ASN A 733 10.04 6.31 -28.06
CA ASN A 733 11.21 5.84 -27.30
C ASN A 733 12.24 5.21 -28.25
N SER A 734 13.48 5.71 -28.20
CA SER A 734 14.56 5.33 -29.13
C SER A 734 15.93 5.25 -28.42
N ASP A 735 16.96 4.82 -29.14
CA ASP A 735 18.37 4.80 -28.68
C ASP A 735 18.61 4.14 -27.32
N ASN A 736 17.93 3.02 -27.05
CA ASN A 736 18.09 2.18 -25.86
C ASN A 736 17.65 2.83 -24.53
N ALA A 737 16.90 3.93 -24.57
CA ALA A 737 16.34 4.57 -23.38
C ALA A 737 15.27 3.71 -22.69
N VAL A 738 15.16 3.92 -21.36
CA VAL A 738 14.19 3.24 -20.48
C VAL A 738 12.97 4.14 -20.29
N VAL A 739 11.77 3.58 -20.39
CA VAL A 739 10.52 4.35 -20.23
C VAL A 739 9.54 3.63 -19.31
N ASN A 740 9.17 4.30 -18.21
CA ASN A 740 8.24 3.81 -17.22
C ASN A 740 6.97 4.68 -17.27
N ILE A 741 5.84 4.07 -17.62
CA ILE A 741 4.53 4.74 -17.70
C ILE A 741 3.63 4.16 -16.63
N SER A 742 3.09 5.02 -15.74
CA SER A 742 2.21 4.60 -14.66
C SER A 742 0.98 5.49 -14.53
N ASP A 743 -0.16 4.87 -14.23
CA ASP A 743 -1.38 5.55 -13.78
C ASP A 743 -1.84 6.67 -14.75
N SER A 744 -1.63 6.48 -16.06
CA SER A 744 -1.66 7.53 -17.09
C SER A 744 -2.68 7.27 -18.20
N THR A 745 -2.89 8.25 -19.08
CA THR A 745 -3.76 8.12 -20.26
C THR A 745 -3.08 8.59 -21.53
N PHE A 746 -3.20 7.82 -22.61
CA PHE A 746 -2.84 8.23 -23.97
C PHE A 746 -4.10 8.20 -24.83
N ASP A 747 -4.60 9.34 -25.30
CA ASP A 747 -5.83 9.39 -26.10
C ASP A 747 -5.79 10.31 -27.32
N ASN A 748 -6.50 9.93 -28.38
CA ASN A 748 -6.67 10.74 -29.60
C ASN A 748 -5.34 11.18 -30.29
N ASN A 749 -4.21 10.56 -29.98
CA ASN A 749 -2.92 10.89 -30.61
C ASN A 749 -2.80 10.25 -32.01
N THR A 750 -2.12 10.92 -32.93
CA THR A 750 -2.08 10.55 -34.35
C THR A 750 -0.64 10.47 -34.89
N SER A 751 -0.29 9.34 -35.50
CA SER A 751 0.95 9.20 -36.28
C SER A 751 0.66 9.12 -37.78
N THR A 752 1.47 9.82 -38.57
CA THR A 752 1.52 9.63 -40.03
C THR A 752 2.01 8.23 -40.40
N PHE A 753 2.86 7.62 -39.56
CA PHE A 753 3.35 6.26 -39.76
C PHE A 753 2.78 5.29 -38.72
N ASN A 754 3.48 5.06 -37.61
CA ASN A 754 3.26 3.93 -36.69
C ASN A 754 3.28 4.35 -35.23
N GLY A 755 2.65 3.57 -34.35
CA GLY A 755 2.56 3.88 -32.93
C GLY A 755 1.72 5.14 -32.71
N GLY A 756 0.41 5.05 -32.93
CA GLY A 756 -0.47 6.22 -32.82
C GLY A 756 -0.42 6.85 -31.43
N ALA A 757 -0.41 6.04 -30.37
CA ALA A 757 -0.02 6.47 -29.04
C ALA A 757 1.51 6.42 -28.84
N ILE A 758 2.09 5.24 -29.01
CA ILE A 758 3.48 4.94 -28.60
C ILE A 758 4.22 4.17 -29.71
N GLN A 759 5.37 4.68 -30.11
CA GLN A 759 6.40 3.92 -30.81
C GLN A 759 7.51 3.57 -29.83
N ASN A 760 7.91 2.29 -29.77
CA ASN A 760 9.04 1.81 -28.99
C ASN A 760 10.09 1.18 -29.92
N GLU A 761 11.34 1.64 -29.81
CA GLU A 761 12.48 1.22 -30.64
C GLU A 761 13.68 0.76 -29.76
N THR A 762 13.50 0.69 -28.44
CA THR A 762 14.55 0.38 -27.46
C THR A 762 15.01 -1.09 -27.43
N ALA A 763 16.31 -1.33 -27.22
CA ALA A 763 16.83 -2.65 -26.86
C ALA A 763 16.77 -2.96 -25.35
N THR A 764 16.32 -2.02 -24.50
CA THR A 764 16.28 -2.20 -23.04
C THR A 764 14.87 -2.55 -22.52
N LEU A 765 14.27 -1.72 -21.66
CA LEU A 765 13.00 -1.98 -20.98
C LEU A 765 12.03 -0.80 -21.14
N MET A 766 10.80 -1.10 -21.52
CA MET A 766 9.65 -0.21 -21.33
C MET A 766 8.62 -0.89 -20.42
N THR A 767 8.09 -0.17 -19.44
CA THR A 767 7.01 -0.64 -18.57
C THR A 767 5.78 0.24 -18.70
N ILE A 768 4.59 -0.38 -18.74
CA ILE A 768 3.30 0.29 -18.76
C ILE A 768 2.44 -0.38 -17.66
N ARG A 769 1.97 0.42 -16.69
CA ARG A 769 1.17 -0.03 -15.54
C ARG A 769 -0.06 0.87 -15.37
N ASN A 770 -1.21 0.31 -15.01
CA ASN A 770 -2.40 1.11 -14.64
C ASN A 770 -2.75 2.18 -15.69
N THR A 771 -2.66 1.87 -16.99
CA THR A 771 -2.67 2.91 -18.05
C THR A 771 -3.72 2.62 -19.11
N THR A 772 -4.46 3.67 -19.50
CA THR A 772 -5.46 3.63 -20.57
C THR A 772 -4.88 4.19 -21.87
N ILE A 773 -4.99 3.44 -22.96
CA ILE A 773 -4.55 3.85 -24.30
C ILE A 773 -5.75 3.72 -25.25
N SER A 774 -6.37 4.86 -25.62
CA SER A 774 -7.67 4.85 -26.30
C SER A 774 -7.83 5.83 -27.45
N GLY A 775 -8.40 5.39 -28.58
CA GLY A 775 -8.73 6.27 -29.72
C GLY A 775 -7.51 6.82 -30.49
N ASN A 776 -6.32 6.26 -30.32
CA ASN A 776 -5.11 6.71 -31.01
C ASN A 776 -5.01 6.10 -32.42
N THR A 777 -4.41 6.82 -33.37
CA THR A 777 -4.45 6.51 -34.80
C THR A 777 -3.07 6.42 -35.45
N ALA A 778 -2.80 5.37 -36.24
CA ALA A 778 -1.59 5.21 -37.05
C ALA A 778 -1.95 5.08 -38.54
N ASN A 779 -1.47 6.00 -39.38
CA ASN A 779 -1.95 6.17 -40.77
C ASN A 779 -1.12 5.43 -41.85
N SER A 780 -0.05 4.70 -41.50
CA SER A 780 0.70 3.89 -42.47
C SER A 780 -0.13 2.73 -43.01
N SER A 781 -0.17 2.53 -44.33
CA SER A 781 -1.07 1.56 -44.99
C SER A 781 -0.42 0.28 -45.54
N SER A 782 0.92 0.15 -45.53
CA SER A 782 1.59 -1.13 -45.86
C SER A 782 3.09 -1.16 -45.50
N PRO A 783 3.57 -2.10 -44.66
CA PRO A 783 2.84 -2.91 -43.68
C PRO A 783 3.46 -2.76 -42.28
N LEU A 784 3.42 -1.54 -41.74
CA LEU A 784 3.65 -1.23 -40.32
C LEU A 784 2.35 -0.66 -39.73
N GLY A 785 2.17 -0.73 -38.42
CA GLY A 785 0.87 -0.54 -37.73
C GLY A 785 1.05 -0.56 -36.22
N GLY A 786 -0.02 -0.74 -35.44
CA GLY A 786 -0.03 -0.43 -34.00
C GLY A 786 -0.63 0.95 -33.75
N GLY A 787 -1.96 1.04 -33.75
CA GLY A 787 -2.70 2.29 -33.51
C GLY A 787 -2.51 2.79 -32.08
N GLY A 788 -2.53 1.87 -31.10
CA GLY A 788 -2.02 2.14 -29.76
C GLY A 788 -0.49 2.11 -29.75
N ILE A 789 0.07 0.90 -29.66
CA ILE A 789 1.52 0.67 -29.48
C ILE A 789 2.12 -0.05 -30.70
N HIS A 790 3.30 0.41 -31.13
CA HIS A 790 4.16 -0.32 -32.06
C HIS A 790 5.54 -0.59 -31.44
N GLN A 791 5.90 -1.85 -31.30
CA GLN A 791 7.20 -2.31 -30.79
C GLN A 791 8.08 -2.78 -31.93
N THR A 792 9.21 -2.10 -32.12
CA THR A 792 10.25 -2.45 -33.11
C THR A 792 11.63 -2.65 -32.48
N GLY A 793 11.80 -2.27 -31.22
CA GLY A 793 13.03 -2.53 -30.46
C GLY A 793 13.19 -4.01 -30.14
N THR A 794 14.43 -4.45 -29.91
CA THR A 794 14.75 -5.81 -29.49
C THR A 794 14.58 -6.04 -27.98
N GLY A 795 14.23 -4.99 -27.24
CA GLY A 795 14.05 -5.02 -25.79
C GLY A 795 12.73 -5.63 -25.34
N THR A 796 12.49 -5.53 -24.03
CA THR A 796 11.25 -5.99 -23.40
C THR A 796 10.27 -4.83 -23.22
N LEU A 797 9.02 -5.03 -23.62
CA LEU A 797 7.88 -4.23 -23.20
C LEU A 797 7.05 -5.07 -22.22
N THR A 798 6.77 -4.54 -21.04
CA THR A 798 5.88 -5.17 -20.04
C THR A 798 4.65 -4.31 -19.84
N ILE A 799 3.46 -4.89 -20.03
CA ILE A 799 2.17 -4.22 -19.88
C ILE A 799 1.35 -4.94 -18.80
N ASN A 800 1.08 -4.25 -17.71
CA ASN A 800 0.34 -4.76 -16.56
C ASN A 800 -0.88 -3.87 -16.29
N ASN A 801 -2.00 -4.45 -15.84
CA ASN A 801 -3.16 -3.70 -15.33
C ASN A 801 -3.59 -2.56 -16.27
N SER A 802 -3.73 -2.79 -17.58
CA SER A 802 -3.90 -1.71 -18.56
C SER A 802 -5.08 -1.94 -19.52
N THR A 803 -5.58 -0.86 -20.14
CA THR A 803 -6.73 -0.93 -21.05
C THR A 803 -6.39 -0.28 -22.39
N ILE A 804 -6.30 -1.09 -23.44
CA ILE A 804 -5.91 -0.68 -24.79
C ILE A 804 -7.09 -0.95 -25.73
N THR A 805 -7.83 0.10 -26.11
CA THR A 805 -9.13 -0.02 -26.81
C THR A 805 -9.38 1.11 -27.82
N ASN A 806 -10.29 0.93 -28.77
CA ASN A 806 -10.68 1.94 -29.77
C ASN A 806 -9.54 2.53 -30.63
N ASN A 807 -8.31 2.01 -30.56
CA ASN A 807 -7.20 2.51 -31.35
C ASN A 807 -7.29 1.99 -32.79
N THR A 808 -6.83 2.79 -33.76
CA THR A 808 -6.99 2.53 -35.20
C THR A 808 -5.63 2.47 -35.91
N ALA A 809 -5.41 1.46 -36.74
CA ALA A 809 -4.27 1.38 -37.65
C ALA A 809 -4.73 1.22 -39.11
N ALA A 810 -4.11 1.95 -40.04
CA ALA A 810 -4.24 1.70 -41.47
C ALA A 810 -3.41 0.49 -41.96
N GLY A 811 -2.55 -0.05 -41.08
CA GLY A 811 -1.83 -1.32 -41.23
C GLY A 811 -2.33 -2.37 -40.22
N ASN A 812 -1.47 -3.31 -39.84
CA ASN A 812 -1.85 -4.44 -38.99
C ASN A 812 -1.85 -4.10 -37.49
N GLY A 813 -2.75 -4.75 -36.73
CA GLY A 813 -2.77 -4.72 -35.26
C GLY A 813 -3.22 -3.39 -34.70
N GLY A 814 -4.54 -3.19 -34.56
CA GLY A 814 -5.10 -1.90 -34.17
C GLY A 814 -4.64 -1.41 -32.80
N GLY A 815 -4.55 -2.33 -31.83
CA GLY A 815 -4.13 -2.02 -30.45
C GLY A 815 -2.62 -2.09 -30.31
N ILE A 816 -2.03 -3.27 -30.56
CA ILE A 816 -0.58 -3.48 -30.50
C ILE A 816 -0.07 -4.20 -31.75
N ARG A 817 1.05 -3.72 -32.30
CA ARG A 817 1.86 -4.47 -33.26
C ARG A 817 3.27 -4.71 -32.73
N MET A 818 3.67 -5.98 -32.70
CA MET A 818 5.01 -6.45 -32.36
C MET A 818 5.77 -6.80 -33.65
N ALA A 819 6.97 -6.21 -33.81
CA ALA A 819 7.87 -6.51 -34.93
C ALA A 819 9.14 -7.25 -34.47
N ASN A 820 9.69 -6.89 -33.31
CA ASN A 820 10.88 -7.47 -32.68
C ASN A 820 10.71 -7.51 -31.15
N GLY A 821 11.70 -8.09 -30.45
CA GLY A 821 11.82 -8.05 -28.99
C GLY A 821 10.88 -9.01 -28.28
N SER A 822 10.38 -8.61 -27.11
CA SER A 822 9.31 -9.32 -26.38
C SER A 822 8.25 -8.34 -25.88
N ILE A 823 7.00 -8.78 -25.85
CA ILE A 823 5.89 -8.09 -25.19
C ILE A 823 5.27 -9.03 -24.16
N ASN A 824 5.53 -8.78 -22.88
CA ASN A 824 4.90 -9.45 -21.75
C ASN A 824 3.61 -8.72 -21.39
N VAL A 825 2.50 -9.45 -21.22
CA VAL A 825 1.18 -8.86 -20.92
C VAL A 825 0.51 -9.59 -19.76
N ARG A 826 0.07 -8.86 -18.73
CA ARG A 826 -0.71 -9.38 -17.60
C ARG A 826 -1.90 -8.48 -17.29
N ASN A 827 -3.01 -9.08 -16.87
CA ASN A 827 -4.17 -8.38 -16.32
C ASN A 827 -4.64 -7.19 -17.17
N THR A 828 -4.62 -7.32 -18.49
CA THR A 828 -4.75 -6.21 -19.44
C THR A 828 -5.82 -6.49 -20.48
N ILE A 829 -6.65 -5.49 -20.78
CA ILE A 829 -7.63 -5.52 -21.88
C ILE A 829 -6.96 -5.02 -23.17
N ILE A 830 -7.01 -5.81 -24.23
CA ILE A 830 -6.65 -5.42 -25.60
C ILE A 830 -7.79 -5.82 -26.56
N ALA A 831 -8.82 -4.98 -26.64
CA ALA A 831 -10.05 -5.28 -27.36
C ALA A 831 -10.64 -4.04 -28.05
N GLY A 832 -11.54 -4.19 -29.02
CA GLY A 832 -12.19 -3.06 -29.69
C GLY A 832 -11.27 -2.16 -30.54
N ASN A 833 -10.05 -2.61 -30.88
CA ASN A 833 -9.10 -1.86 -31.70
C ASN A 833 -9.21 -2.26 -33.18
N ILE A 834 -9.19 -1.30 -34.09
CA ILE A 834 -9.42 -1.48 -35.53
C ILE A 834 -8.10 -1.46 -36.30
N ASP A 835 -7.93 -2.33 -37.28
CA ASP A 835 -6.79 -2.37 -38.20
C ASP A 835 -7.27 -2.29 -39.66
N ALA A 836 -6.35 -2.40 -40.63
CA ALA A 836 -6.65 -2.34 -42.07
C ALA A 836 -7.81 -3.24 -42.55
N SER A 837 -8.15 -4.30 -41.79
CA SER A 837 -9.23 -5.24 -42.09
C SER A 837 -10.62 -4.85 -41.52
N GLY A 838 -10.73 -3.73 -40.78
CA GLY A 838 -12.01 -3.14 -40.36
C GLY A 838 -12.67 -3.82 -39.16
N GLY A 839 -13.99 -4.05 -39.23
CA GLY A 839 -14.82 -4.39 -38.06
C GLY A 839 -14.46 -5.69 -37.33
N ASN A 840 -13.83 -6.65 -38.02
CA ASN A 840 -13.34 -7.91 -37.44
C ASN A 840 -11.81 -7.93 -37.29
N ALA A 841 -11.18 -6.76 -37.16
CA ALA A 841 -9.72 -6.65 -37.15
C ALA A 841 -9.05 -7.34 -35.95
N PRO A 842 -7.83 -7.88 -36.13
CA PRO A 842 -6.95 -8.24 -35.04
C PRO A 842 -6.62 -7.02 -34.15
N ASN A 843 -6.86 -7.16 -32.85
CA ASN A 843 -6.46 -6.12 -31.90
C ASN A 843 -4.94 -6.17 -31.63
N ILE A 844 -4.32 -7.33 -31.87
CA ILE A 844 -2.89 -7.58 -31.74
C ILE A 844 -2.31 -8.15 -33.03
N PHE A 845 -1.04 -7.85 -33.31
CA PHE A 845 -0.26 -8.49 -34.38
C PHE A 845 1.16 -8.84 -33.91
N GLY A 846 1.66 -10.04 -34.25
CA GLY A 846 2.99 -10.52 -33.86
C GLY A 846 2.99 -11.48 -32.65
N THR A 847 4.12 -11.61 -31.96
CA THR A 847 4.31 -12.61 -30.87
C THR A 847 4.30 -11.95 -29.50
N PHE A 848 3.58 -12.54 -28.55
CA PHE A 848 3.39 -12.04 -27.19
C PHE A 848 3.72 -13.14 -26.17
N VAL A 849 3.94 -12.73 -24.92
CA VAL A 849 4.06 -13.62 -23.76
C VAL A 849 2.93 -13.27 -22.80
N SER A 850 1.96 -14.18 -22.65
CA SER A 850 0.91 -14.03 -21.65
C SER A 850 1.39 -14.43 -20.27
N ASN A 851 1.42 -13.46 -19.37
CA ASN A 851 1.56 -13.66 -17.93
C ASN A 851 0.19 -13.80 -17.25
N GLY A 852 -0.89 -14.03 -18.01
CA GLY A 852 -2.22 -14.38 -17.54
C GLY A 852 -3.19 -13.23 -17.27
N PHE A 853 -4.46 -13.62 -17.08
CA PHE A 853 -5.59 -12.74 -16.76
C PHE A 853 -5.86 -11.66 -17.82
N ASN A 854 -5.53 -11.88 -19.09
CA ASN A 854 -5.72 -10.87 -20.14
C ASN A 854 -7.06 -11.04 -20.86
N LEU A 855 -7.64 -9.94 -21.34
CA LEU A 855 -8.84 -9.95 -22.18
C LEU A 855 -8.48 -9.45 -23.58
N ILE A 856 -8.36 -10.37 -24.53
CA ILE A 856 -8.02 -10.09 -25.93
C ILE A 856 -9.28 -10.20 -26.78
N GLY A 857 -9.74 -9.10 -27.38
CA GLY A 857 -10.99 -9.08 -28.16
C GLY A 857 -10.92 -9.95 -29.42
N ASN A 858 -9.82 -9.86 -30.14
CA ASN A 858 -9.50 -10.68 -31.31
C ASN A 858 -7.99 -10.88 -31.44
N SER A 859 -7.55 -12.12 -31.26
CA SER A 859 -6.15 -12.55 -31.31
C SER A 859 -5.62 -12.89 -32.70
N ALA A 860 -6.45 -12.92 -33.76
CA ALA A 860 -6.17 -13.61 -35.02
C ALA A 860 -4.95 -13.12 -35.84
N GLY A 861 -4.34 -11.97 -35.48
CA GLY A 861 -3.11 -11.45 -36.08
C GLY A 861 -1.82 -11.81 -35.31
N GLY A 862 -1.94 -12.46 -34.14
CA GLY A 862 -0.81 -12.74 -33.27
C GLY A 862 -0.86 -14.10 -32.58
N SER A 863 0.15 -14.36 -31.74
CA SER A 863 0.29 -15.59 -30.96
C SER A 863 0.82 -15.29 -29.56
N GLY A 864 0.60 -16.19 -28.60
CA GLY A 864 1.01 -16.04 -27.19
C GLY A 864 -0.12 -16.00 -26.17
N PHE A 865 -1.36 -15.83 -26.63
CA PHE A 865 -2.59 -15.93 -25.83
C PHE A 865 -3.40 -17.15 -26.25
N THR A 866 -4.08 -17.82 -25.32
CA THR A 866 -4.98 -18.95 -25.62
C THR A 866 -6.14 -18.96 -24.64
N ASN A 867 -7.37 -19.03 -25.13
CA ASN A 867 -8.57 -18.89 -24.31
C ASN A 867 -8.63 -19.95 -23.20
N GLY A 868 -8.78 -19.52 -21.94
CA GLY A 868 -8.81 -20.37 -20.76
C GLY A 868 -7.42 -20.82 -20.23
N VAL A 869 -6.32 -20.49 -20.91
CA VAL A 869 -4.95 -20.73 -20.43
C VAL A 869 -4.49 -19.51 -19.65
N ASN A 870 -3.82 -19.70 -18.50
CA ASN A 870 -3.41 -18.63 -17.59
C ASN A 870 -4.55 -17.67 -17.18
N SER A 871 -5.81 -18.15 -17.21
CA SER A 871 -7.02 -17.35 -17.03
C SER A 871 -7.20 -16.21 -18.05
N ASP A 872 -6.55 -16.28 -19.22
CA ASP A 872 -6.81 -15.38 -20.34
C ASP A 872 -8.18 -15.65 -20.98
N GLN A 873 -8.86 -14.59 -21.39
CA GLN A 873 -10.08 -14.60 -22.19
C GLN A 873 -9.78 -14.07 -23.59
N VAL A 874 -9.93 -14.91 -24.61
CA VAL A 874 -9.35 -14.67 -25.94
C VAL A 874 -10.37 -14.93 -27.05
N GLY A 875 -10.86 -13.84 -27.63
CA GLY A 875 -11.69 -13.88 -28.83
C GLY A 875 -10.87 -14.04 -30.13
N SER A 876 -11.60 -14.18 -31.23
CA SER A 876 -11.09 -14.52 -32.57
C SER A 876 -11.85 -13.76 -33.67
N ALA A 877 -11.36 -13.81 -34.92
CA ALA A 877 -12.02 -13.16 -36.06
C ALA A 877 -13.42 -13.74 -36.40
N ALA A 878 -13.77 -14.91 -35.84
CA ALA A 878 -15.09 -15.53 -35.98
C ALA A 878 -16.02 -15.24 -34.78
N VAL A 879 -15.45 -14.99 -33.60
CA VAL A 879 -16.16 -14.66 -32.35
C VAL A 879 -15.32 -13.62 -31.60
N VAL A 880 -15.58 -12.34 -31.86
CA VAL A 880 -14.88 -11.23 -31.21
C VAL A 880 -15.42 -11.06 -29.80
N LEU A 881 -14.53 -11.04 -28.80
CA LEU A 881 -14.91 -10.85 -27.40
C LEU A 881 -15.07 -9.35 -27.09
N ASN A 882 -16.27 -8.96 -26.67
CA ASN A 882 -16.55 -7.60 -26.21
C ASN A 882 -16.13 -7.47 -24.73
N PRO A 883 -15.25 -6.52 -24.35
CA PRO A 883 -14.85 -6.31 -22.96
C PRO A 883 -15.92 -5.65 -22.08
N GLY A 884 -17.02 -5.15 -22.64
CA GLY A 884 -18.07 -4.46 -21.86
C GLY A 884 -17.56 -3.18 -21.20
N LEU A 885 -17.03 -2.25 -22.01
CA LEU A 885 -16.46 -0.98 -21.54
C LEU A 885 -17.41 0.19 -21.76
N ALA A 886 -17.46 1.10 -20.78
CA ALA A 886 -18.08 2.40 -20.91
C ALA A 886 -17.28 3.32 -21.86
N SER A 887 -17.80 4.52 -22.15
CA SER A 887 -17.07 5.58 -22.84
C SER A 887 -15.82 6.04 -22.06
N LEU A 888 -14.82 6.59 -22.76
CA LEU A 888 -13.63 7.18 -22.14
C LEU A 888 -14.03 8.44 -21.33
N ALA A 889 -13.98 8.35 -20.00
CA ALA A 889 -14.43 9.40 -19.08
C ALA A 889 -13.66 9.34 -17.75
N LEU A 890 -13.78 10.36 -16.90
CA LEU A 890 -12.97 10.46 -15.66
C LEU A 890 -13.26 9.35 -14.65
N ASN A 891 -14.52 8.92 -14.54
CA ASN A 891 -14.98 7.78 -13.72
C ASN A 891 -14.46 7.80 -12.25
N GLY A 892 -14.34 9.00 -11.65
CA GLY A 892 -13.83 9.19 -10.29
C GLY A 892 -12.32 9.41 -10.14
N GLY A 893 -11.54 9.48 -11.23
CA GLY A 893 -10.12 9.85 -11.20
C GLY A 893 -9.80 11.16 -11.94
N GLN A 894 -8.56 11.65 -11.80
CA GLN A 894 -8.12 12.89 -12.49
C GLN A 894 -7.91 12.74 -14.00
N MET A 895 -7.89 11.52 -14.53
CA MET A 895 -7.61 11.23 -15.95
C MET A 895 -8.61 10.23 -16.52
N PRO A 896 -8.91 10.29 -17.83
CA PRO A 896 -9.91 9.40 -18.41
C PRO A 896 -9.52 7.92 -18.38
N THR A 897 -10.47 7.10 -17.93
CA THR A 897 -10.42 5.63 -17.96
C THR A 897 -11.60 5.10 -18.78
N HIS A 898 -11.58 3.79 -19.07
CA HIS A 898 -12.80 3.07 -19.44
C HIS A 898 -13.27 2.27 -18.24
N ALA A 899 -14.42 2.65 -17.66
CA ALA A 899 -15.08 1.86 -16.63
C ALA A 899 -15.61 0.54 -17.22
N LEU A 900 -15.67 -0.50 -16.38
CA LEU A 900 -16.38 -1.72 -16.72
C LEU A 900 -17.90 -1.50 -16.60
N LEU A 901 -18.66 -2.02 -17.56
CA LEU A 901 -20.13 -2.06 -17.49
C LEU A 901 -20.60 -3.25 -16.65
N PHE A 902 -21.85 -3.20 -16.18
CA PHE A 902 -22.49 -4.34 -15.52
C PHE A 902 -22.40 -5.60 -16.38
N ALA A 903 -22.07 -6.74 -15.75
CA ALA A 903 -21.77 -8.02 -16.40
C ALA A 903 -20.65 -7.99 -17.47
N SER A 904 -19.74 -7.01 -17.43
CA SER A 904 -18.48 -7.04 -18.19
C SER A 904 -17.70 -8.34 -17.90
N PRO A 905 -17.18 -9.04 -18.93
CA PRO A 905 -16.32 -10.19 -18.74
C PRO A 905 -14.95 -9.86 -18.13
N ALA A 906 -14.61 -8.61 -17.85
CA ALA A 906 -13.42 -8.25 -17.08
C ALA A 906 -13.63 -8.26 -15.55
N LEU A 907 -14.88 -8.22 -15.07
CA LEU A 907 -15.23 -8.14 -13.64
C LEU A 907 -14.80 -9.38 -12.84
N ASP A 908 -14.02 -9.17 -11.78
CA ASP A 908 -13.43 -10.22 -10.91
C ASP A 908 -12.61 -11.29 -11.67
N LYS A 909 -12.21 -11.02 -12.93
CA LYS A 909 -11.46 -11.99 -13.76
C LYS A 909 -9.95 -11.73 -13.79
N GLY A 910 -9.50 -10.73 -13.05
CA GLY A 910 -8.14 -10.21 -13.07
C GLY A 910 -7.22 -10.76 -11.99
N ASN A 911 -5.99 -10.25 -11.95
CA ASN A 911 -5.07 -10.44 -10.82
C ASN A 911 -4.19 -9.19 -10.64
N SER A 912 -4.28 -8.54 -9.47
CA SER A 912 -3.61 -7.27 -9.14
C SER A 912 -2.09 -7.29 -9.31
N SER A 913 -1.47 -8.46 -9.12
CA SER A 913 -0.02 -8.65 -8.98
C SER A 913 0.67 -7.72 -7.98
N GLY A 914 -0.05 -7.29 -6.93
CA GLY A 914 0.49 -6.42 -5.88
C GLY A 914 0.32 -4.91 -6.14
N ALA A 915 -0.39 -4.53 -7.21
CA ALA A 915 -0.91 -3.16 -7.31
C ALA A 915 -2.01 -2.94 -6.26
N THR A 916 -1.75 -2.05 -5.30
CA THR A 916 -2.71 -1.66 -4.24
C THR A 916 -3.80 -0.71 -4.74
N SER A 917 -3.65 -0.17 -5.95
CA SER A 917 -4.60 0.75 -6.58
C SER A 917 -4.72 0.57 -8.10
N ASP A 918 -5.80 1.11 -8.67
CA ASP A 918 -6.06 1.24 -10.11
C ASP A 918 -5.54 2.59 -10.67
N GLN A 919 -5.78 2.89 -11.97
CA GLN A 919 -5.34 4.14 -12.60
C GLN A 919 -5.83 5.42 -11.90
N ARG A 920 -6.99 5.38 -11.24
CA ARG A 920 -7.61 6.53 -10.57
C ARG A 920 -7.00 6.76 -9.18
N GLY A 921 -6.20 5.81 -8.69
CA GLY A 921 -5.73 5.77 -7.31
C GLY A 921 -6.72 5.13 -6.33
N LEU A 922 -7.81 4.55 -6.83
CA LEU A 922 -8.78 3.82 -5.99
C LEU A 922 -8.27 2.40 -5.70
N ARG A 923 -8.77 1.78 -4.63
CA ARG A 923 -8.25 0.52 -4.08
C ARG A 923 -8.29 -0.63 -5.11
N ARG A 924 -7.30 -1.52 -5.05
CA ARG A 924 -7.22 -2.81 -5.76
C ARG A 924 -6.52 -3.86 -4.86
N PRO A 925 -6.92 -5.16 -4.81
CA PRO A 925 -8.14 -5.74 -5.37
C PRO A 925 -9.43 -5.28 -4.68
N VAL A 926 -10.56 -5.31 -5.39
CA VAL A 926 -11.91 -5.13 -4.82
C VAL A 926 -12.84 -6.23 -5.31
N ASP A 927 -12.91 -7.30 -4.52
CA ASP A 927 -13.70 -8.51 -4.75
C ASP A 927 -15.20 -8.18 -4.79
N LEU A 928 -15.81 -8.26 -5.98
CA LEU A 928 -17.24 -8.02 -6.20
C LEU A 928 -18.06 -9.34 -6.22
N PRO A 929 -19.40 -9.28 -6.29
CA PRO A 929 -20.23 -10.49 -6.26
C PRO A 929 -20.19 -11.38 -7.52
N ALA A 930 -19.29 -11.14 -8.49
CA ALA A 930 -19.17 -12.05 -9.63
C ALA A 930 -18.34 -13.29 -9.24
N THR A 931 -18.17 -14.21 -10.20
CA THR A 931 -17.42 -15.45 -9.98
C THR A 931 -15.96 -15.29 -10.35
N ASN A 932 -15.06 -15.28 -9.37
CA ASN A 932 -13.64 -15.01 -9.62
C ASN A 932 -13.03 -15.99 -10.64
N ALA A 933 -12.12 -15.49 -11.48
CA ALA A 933 -11.35 -16.38 -12.35
C ALA A 933 -10.40 -17.30 -11.53
N PRO A 934 -10.03 -18.50 -12.02
CA PRO A 934 -9.07 -19.36 -11.31
C PRO A 934 -7.74 -18.63 -11.05
N ASN A 935 -7.31 -18.62 -9.78
CA ASN A 935 -6.14 -17.89 -9.27
C ASN A 935 -6.22 -16.34 -9.37
N SER A 936 -7.41 -15.78 -9.61
CA SER A 936 -7.69 -14.36 -9.42
C SER A 936 -7.53 -13.96 -7.95
N ASP A 937 -7.33 -12.67 -7.69
CA ASP A 937 -7.35 -12.09 -6.35
C ASP A 937 -8.55 -11.15 -6.10
N GLY A 938 -9.62 -11.24 -6.90
CA GLY A 938 -10.76 -10.33 -6.83
C GLY A 938 -10.45 -8.97 -7.46
N SER A 939 -9.54 -8.93 -8.43
CA SER A 939 -9.30 -7.76 -9.28
C SER A 939 -10.04 -7.87 -10.60
N ASP A 940 -10.27 -6.71 -11.21
CA ASP A 940 -10.65 -6.59 -12.60
C ASP A 940 -9.46 -6.75 -13.55
N ILE A 941 -9.77 -7.18 -14.77
CA ILE A 941 -8.83 -7.06 -15.89
C ILE A 941 -8.79 -5.60 -16.37
N GLY A 942 -7.61 -4.98 -16.34
CA GLY A 942 -7.33 -3.69 -16.98
C GLY A 942 -6.95 -2.54 -16.04
N ALA A 943 -7.05 -1.31 -16.56
CA ALA A 943 -6.62 -0.08 -15.87
C ALA A 943 -7.58 0.43 -14.79
N PHE A 944 -8.83 -0.02 -14.85
CA PHE A 944 -9.93 0.36 -13.95
C PHE A 944 -10.21 -0.81 -13.00
N GLU A 945 -10.50 -0.50 -11.74
CA GLU A 945 -11.06 -1.44 -10.76
C GLU A 945 -12.47 -1.00 -10.36
N ALA A 946 -13.50 -1.75 -10.75
CA ALA A 946 -14.83 -1.59 -10.23
C ALA A 946 -14.78 -1.70 -8.71
N GLN A 947 -14.96 -0.56 -8.04
CA GLN A 947 -15.09 -0.56 -6.59
C GLN A 947 -16.43 -1.22 -6.26
N THR A 948 -16.58 -1.72 -5.02
CA THR A 948 -17.92 -1.91 -4.48
C THR A 948 -18.65 -0.58 -4.58
N ALA A 949 -19.69 -0.51 -5.42
CA ALA A 949 -20.69 0.55 -5.31
C ALA A 949 -21.07 0.63 -3.82
N PRO A 950 -20.95 1.78 -3.13
CA PRO A 950 -21.06 1.86 -1.67
C PRO A 950 -22.38 1.22 -1.21
N VAL A 951 -22.27 -0.01 -0.67
CA VAL A 951 -23.25 -1.12 -0.82
C VAL A 951 -24.64 -0.61 -1.19
N ALA A 952 -24.87 -0.48 -2.51
CA ALA A 952 -25.87 0.38 -3.16
C ALA A 952 -26.95 0.83 -2.18
N GLN A 953 -26.66 1.91 -1.43
CA GLN A 953 -27.41 2.15 -0.21
C GLN A 953 -28.85 2.47 -0.60
N ASN A 954 -29.78 1.59 -0.21
CA ASN A 954 -31.18 1.95 -0.01
C ASN A 954 -31.23 2.94 1.18
N ARG A 955 -30.67 4.14 0.94
CA ARG A 955 -30.82 5.30 1.81
C ARG A 955 -32.30 5.58 1.79
N ALA A 956 -32.96 5.37 2.92
CA ALA A 956 -34.37 5.64 3.04
C ALA A 956 -34.64 7.07 2.55
N PRO A 957 -35.51 7.28 1.55
CA PRO A 957 -35.72 8.60 1.00
C PRO A 957 -36.28 9.49 2.11
N PHE A 958 -35.93 10.77 2.12
CA PHE A 958 -36.36 11.70 3.17
C PHE A 958 -35.87 11.33 4.59
N ASP A 959 -34.74 10.61 4.72
CA ASP A 959 -33.90 10.62 5.94
C ASP A 959 -33.20 11.98 6.04
N TYR A 960 -33.49 12.77 7.09
CA TYR A 960 -32.85 14.07 7.31
C TYR A 960 -31.84 14.06 8.48
N ASP A 961 -31.63 12.94 9.18
CA ASP A 961 -30.73 12.87 10.34
C ASP A 961 -29.55 11.89 10.19
N GLY A 962 -29.65 10.94 9.27
CA GLY A 962 -28.59 10.03 8.82
C GLY A 962 -28.59 8.66 9.52
N ASP A 963 -29.75 8.15 9.95
CA ASP A 963 -29.89 6.79 10.51
C ASP A 963 -30.37 5.72 9.51
N ASN A 964 -30.45 6.08 8.22
CA ASN A 964 -31.01 5.32 7.09
C ASN A 964 -32.51 5.01 7.25
N LYS A 965 -33.33 5.97 7.71
CA LYS A 965 -34.80 5.83 7.81
C LYS A 965 -35.52 7.09 7.36
N THR A 966 -36.64 6.90 6.67
CA THR A 966 -37.53 7.98 6.23
C THR A 966 -38.12 8.69 7.45
N ASP A 967 -37.84 9.98 7.60
CA ASP A 967 -38.39 10.76 8.71
C ASP A 967 -39.88 11.06 8.51
N ILE A 968 -40.64 11.04 9.61
CA ILE A 968 -41.99 11.59 9.64
C ILE A 968 -41.87 13.11 9.54
N SER A 969 -42.20 13.65 8.36
CA SER A 969 -41.77 14.99 7.95
C SER A 969 -42.84 15.72 7.13
N ILE A 970 -43.03 17.02 7.39
CA ILE A 970 -43.96 17.89 6.67
C ILE A 970 -43.33 19.22 6.25
N PHE A 971 -43.91 19.83 5.22
CA PHE A 971 -43.77 21.25 4.88
C PHE A 971 -45.11 21.97 5.10
N ARG A 972 -45.07 23.14 5.73
CA ARG A 972 -46.22 23.99 6.02
C ARG A 972 -46.18 25.22 5.09
N PRO A 973 -47.01 25.28 4.03
CA PRO A 973 -46.84 26.27 2.97
C PRO A 973 -46.99 27.72 3.44
N GLY A 974 -47.95 28.01 4.32
CA GLY A 974 -48.30 29.37 4.75
C GLY A 974 -47.11 30.23 5.25
N PRO A 975 -46.39 29.79 6.30
CA PRO A 975 -45.16 30.42 6.78
C PRO A 975 -43.90 29.96 6.05
N GLY A 976 -43.94 28.86 5.28
CA GLY A 976 -42.75 28.25 4.66
C GLY A 976 -41.87 27.46 5.65
N GLU A 977 -42.50 26.77 6.60
CA GLU A 977 -41.80 25.97 7.63
C GLU A 977 -41.68 24.50 7.22
N TRP A 978 -40.52 23.91 7.49
CA TRP A 978 -40.30 22.46 7.47
C TRP A 978 -40.32 21.95 8.92
N TRP A 979 -40.95 20.80 9.15
CA TRP A 979 -41.00 20.13 10.45
C TRP A 979 -40.69 18.66 10.28
N LEU A 980 -39.72 18.15 11.05
CA LEU A 980 -39.22 16.78 10.99
C LEU A 980 -39.36 16.13 12.38
N SER A 981 -39.74 14.86 12.44
CA SER A 981 -39.78 14.05 13.65
C SER A 981 -38.76 12.92 13.49
N ARG A 982 -37.58 13.11 14.10
CA ARG A 982 -36.39 12.31 13.87
C ARG A 982 -36.56 10.84 14.24
N SER A 983 -36.36 9.94 13.28
CA SER A 983 -36.29 8.49 13.45
C SER A 983 -35.35 8.07 14.59
N SER A 984 -34.11 8.59 14.59
CA SER A 984 -33.01 8.10 15.44
C SER A 984 -33.20 8.34 16.94
N ASN A 985 -34.04 9.32 17.32
CA ASN A 985 -34.17 9.78 18.71
C ASN A 985 -35.53 10.39 19.12
N GLY A 986 -36.48 10.51 18.18
CA GLY A 986 -37.81 11.07 18.44
C GLY A 986 -37.84 12.58 18.69
N SER A 987 -36.75 13.32 18.46
CA SER A 987 -36.74 14.78 18.59
C SER A 987 -37.37 15.47 17.38
N ASN A 988 -38.12 16.55 17.63
CA ASN A 988 -38.69 17.36 16.56
C ASN A 988 -37.72 18.48 16.19
N PHE A 989 -37.44 18.62 14.89
CA PHE A 989 -36.73 19.76 14.31
C PHE A 989 -37.71 20.62 13.49
N ALA A 990 -37.49 21.93 13.46
CA ALA A 990 -38.24 22.84 12.62
C ALA A 990 -37.36 23.99 12.11
N THR A 991 -37.56 24.40 10.85
CA THR A 991 -36.85 25.53 10.24
C THR A 991 -37.75 26.26 9.24
N GLN A 992 -37.53 27.56 9.03
CA GLN A 992 -38.28 28.36 8.04
C GLN A 992 -37.43 28.54 6.78
N PHE A 993 -37.80 27.83 5.70
CA PHE A 993 -37.04 27.81 4.45
C PHE A 993 -37.95 27.57 3.24
N GLY A 994 -38.56 28.63 2.72
CA GLY A 994 -39.43 28.58 1.54
C GLY A 994 -40.63 29.51 1.64
N SER A 995 -41.64 29.28 0.81
CA SER A 995 -42.90 30.01 0.79
C SER A 995 -44.04 29.17 0.21
N SER A 996 -45.29 29.62 0.37
CA SER A 996 -46.49 28.91 -0.08
C SER A 996 -46.62 28.67 -1.59
N SER A 997 -45.78 29.31 -2.42
CA SER A 997 -45.75 29.15 -3.87
C SER A 997 -44.58 28.30 -4.40
N ASP A 998 -43.69 27.84 -3.53
CA ASP A 998 -42.54 27.00 -3.91
C ASP A 998 -42.92 25.51 -3.95
N LYS A 999 -42.31 24.73 -4.84
CA LYS A 999 -42.42 23.27 -4.86
C LYS A 999 -41.34 22.68 -3.97
N ILE A 1000 -41.70 21.81 -3.02
CA ILE A 1000 -40.70 21.07 -2.24
C ILE A 1000 -39.97 20.04 -3.12
N VAL A 1001 -38.64 19.93 -2.97
CA VAL A 1001 -37.77 19.04 -3.77
C VAL A 1001 -36.62 18.42 -2.92
N PRO A 1002 -36.89 17.89 -1.71
CA PRO A 1002 -35.84 17.40 -0.79
C PRO A 1002 -35.14 16.12 -1.29
N ALA A 1003 -33.81 16.17 -1.41
CA ALA A 1003 -32.94 15.06 -1.80
C ALA A 1003 -31.50 15.37 -1.34
N ASP A 1004 -30.58 14.40 -1.34
CA ASP A 1004 -29.16 14.62 -0.96
C ASP A 1004 -28.39 15.30 -2.09
N PHE A 1005 -28.33 16.65 -2.12
CA PHE A 1005 -27.57 17.40 -3.12
C PHE A 1005 -26.10 17.58 -2.72
N THR A 1006 -25.74 17.32 -1.47
CA THR A 1006 -24.36 17.48 -0.95
C THR A 1006 -23.52 16.21 -1.12
N GLY A 1007 -24.16 15.04 -1.05
CA GLY A 1007 -23.55 13.72 -0.94
C GLY A 1007 -23.20 13.33 0.51
N ASP A 1008 -23.73 14.02 1.54
CA ASP A 1008 -23.37 13.76 2.94
C ASP A 1008 -24.03 12.50 3.53
N GLY A 1009 -25.06 11.96 2.87
CA GLY A 1009 -25.85 10.83 3.35
C GLY A 1009 -27.32 11.15 3.60
N LYS A 1010 -27.72 12.43 3.58
CA LYS A 1010 -29.02 12.88 4.10
C LYS A 1010 -29.78 13.70 3.08
N ALA A 1011 -31.10 13.65 3.12
CA ALA A 1011 -31.95 14.54 2.36
C ALA A 1011 -31.74 16.00 2.80
N ASP A 1012 -31.35 16.87 1.89
CA ASP A 1012 -31.33 18.31 2.14
C ASP A 1012 -32.76 18.87 2.17
N ILE A 1013 -32.93 19.95 2.94
CA ILE A 1013 -34.17 20.72 2.93
C ILE A 1013 -34.16 21.64 1.70
N ALA A 1014 -34.86 21.25 0.64
CA ALA A 1014 -34.80 21.94 -0.65
C ALA A 1014 -36.17 22.29 -1.26
N PHE A 1015 -36.23 23.43 -1.95
CA PHE A 1015 -37.41 23.85 -2.73
C PHE A 1015 -37.01 24.45 -4.10
N TRP A 1016 -37.88 24.29 -5.08
CA TRP A 1016 -37.80 24.93 -6.40
C TRP A 1016 -38.87 26.02 -6.54
N ARG A 1017 -38.47 27.20 -7.01
CA ARG A 1017 -39.33 28.39 -7.11
C ARG A 1017 -39.86 28.60 -8.53
N PRO A 1018 -41.16 28.35 -8.81
CA PRO A 1018 -41.69 28.41 -10.17
C PRO A 1018 -41.64 29.80 -10.81
N SER A 1019 -41.61 30.87 -10.01
CA SER A 1019 -41.62 32.25 -10.50
C SER A 1019 -40.31 32.71 -11.13
N ASN A 1020 -39.20 32.01 -10.91
CA ASN A 1020 -37.91 32.32 -11.53
C ASN A 1020 -37.07 31.11 -11.96
N GLY A 1021 -37.45 29.87 -11.62
CA GLY A 1021 -36.71 28.66 -11.95
C GLY A 1021 -35.51 28.38 -11.03
N ASN A 1022 -35.41 29.05 -9.88
CA ASN A 1022 -34.31 28.81 -8.94
C ASN A 1022 -34.61 27.64 -8.01
N TRP A 1023 -33.63 26.76 -7.85
CA TRP A 1023 -33.53 25.80 -6.75
C TRP A 1023 -32.88 26.49 -5.55
N PHE A 1024 -33.28 26.10 -4.35
CA PHE A 1024 -32.70 26.53 -3.07
C PHE A 1024 -32.54 25.28 -2.21
N VAL A 1025 -31.32 25.04 -1.72
CA VAL A 1025 -30.93 23.85 -0.96
C VAL A 1025 -30.31 24.30 0.37
N LEU A 1026 -30.93 23.93 1.48
CA LEU A 1026 -30.43 24.12 2.85
C LEU A 1026 -29.70 22.84 3.28
N ARG A 1027 -28.38 22.96 3.46
CA ARG A 1027 -27.46 21.84 3.67
C ARG A 1027 -27.70 21.14 5.00
N SER A 1028 -27.87 19.83 4.95
CA SER A 1028 -27.91 18.90 6.09
C SER A 1028 -26.71 19.09 7.04
N GLU A 1029 -25.52 19.29 6.47
CA GLU A 1029 -24.22 19.38 7.14
C GLU A 1029 -24.12 20.50 8.19
N ASP A 1030 -24.57 21.71 7.85
CA ASP A 1030 -24.25 22.94 8.61
C ASP A 1030 -25.38 24.00 8.63
N LEU A 1031 -26.54 23.72 8.02
CA LEU A 1031 -27.69 24.62 7.88
C LEU A 1031 -27.36 25.95 7.15
N THR A 1032 -26.29 26.01 6.36
CA THR A 1032 -26.12 27.04 5.32
C THR A 1032 -26.94 26.67 4.09
N PHE A 1033 -27.18 27.62 3.17
CA PHE A 1033 -27.91 27.32 1.94
C PHE A 1033 -27.20 27.86 0.70
N PHE A 1034 -27.40 27.17 -0.42
CA PHE A 1034 -27.03 27.63 -1.76
C PHE A 1034 -28.27 27.66 -2.68
N ALA A 1035 -28.16 28.37 -3.80
CA ALA A 1035 -29.25 28.52 -4.75
C ALA A 1035 -28.73 28.70 -6.18
N PHE A 1036 -29.40 28.09 -7.15
CA PHE A 1036 -28.97 28.09 -8.55
C PHE A 1036 -30.17 28.09 -9.53
N PRO A 1037 -30.06 28.75 -10.69
CA PRO A 1037 -31.14 28.80 -11.69
C PRO A 1037 -31.11 27.55 -12.57
N PHE A 1038 -32.14 26.70 -12.48
CA PHE A 1038 -32.31 25.54 -13.36
C PHE A 1038 -33.78 25.18 -13.61
N GLY A 1039 -34.16 25.07 -14.88
CA GLY A 1039 -35.57 24.97 -15.29
C GLY A 1039 -36.26 26.34 -15.43
N THR A 1040 -37.56 26.30 -15.73
CA THR A 1040 -38.40 27.45 -16.08
C THR A 1040 -39.83 27.27 -15.59
N ASN A 1041 -40.61 28.35 -15.50
CA ASN A 1041 -42.01 28.27 -15.07
C ASN A 1041 -42.83 27.34 -15.98
N GLY A 1042 -43.55 26.40 -15.36
CA GLY A 1042 -44.29 25.32 -16.06
C GLY A 1042 -43.57 23.97 -16.07
N ASP A 1043 -42.28 23.92 -15.74
CA ASP A 1043 -41.53 22.67 -15.58
C ASP A 1043 -41.91 21.92 -14.28
N VAL A 1044 -41.67 20.61 -14.27
CA VAL A 1044 -41.87 19.71 -13.13
C VAL A 1044 -40.50 19.27 -12.60
N PRO A 1045 -40.05 19.75 -11.43
CA PRO A 1045 -38.77 19.35 -10.85
C PRO A 1045 -38.88 17.95 -10.23
N VAL A 1046 -37.85 17.12 -10.48
CA VAL A 1046 -37.79 15.69 -10.13
C VAL A 1046 -36.33 15.28 -9.90
N PRO A 1047 -35.66 15.81 -8.85
CA PRO A 1047 -34.27 15.49 -8.57
C PRO A 1047 -34.11 14.02 -8.14
N ALA A 1048 -33.04 13.41 -8.60
CA ALA A 1048 -32.59 12.06 -8.24
C ALA A 1048 -31.14 11.90 -8.74
N ASP A 1049 -30.43 10.85 -8.33
CA ASP A 1049 -29.10 10.55 -8.86
C ASP A 1049 -29.23 9.86 -10.24
N PHE A 1050 -29.06 10.59 -11.35
CA PHE A 1050 -29.10 9.99 -12.70
C PHE A 1050 -27.71 9.61 -13.22
N ASP A 1051 -26.62 9.96 -12.52
CA ASP A 1051 -25.25 9.76 -13.00
C ASP A 1051 -24.41 8.74 -12.20
N GLY A 1052 -24.83 8.42 -10.98
CA GLY A 1052 -24.31 7.37 -10.10
C GLY A 1052 -23.23 7.84 -9.11
N ASP A 1053 -23.19 9.12 -8.73
CA ASP A 1053 -22.24 9.66 -7.74
C ASP A 1053 -22.80 9.75 -6.29
N LEU A 1054 -24.00 9.23 -6.06
CA LEU A 1054 -24.78 9.28 -4.81
C LEU A 1054 -25.22 10.69 -4.40
N LYS A 1055 -25.39 11.60 -5.37
CA LYS A 1055 -25.99 12.93 -5.18
C LYS A 1055 -27.19 13.12 -6.09
N ALA A 1056 -28.12 13.95 -5.63
CA ALA A 1056 -29.29 14.32 -6.39
C ALA A 1056 -28.95 15.35 -7.48
N ASP A 1057 -29.14 14.96 -8.73
CA ASP A 1057 -29.08 15.88 -9.85
C ASP A 1057 -30.25 16.86 -9.83
N ALA A 1058 -30.01 18.08 -10.29
CA ALA A 1058 -31.09 19.00 -10.58
C ALA A 1058 -31.74 18.59 -11.91
N ALA A 1059 -32.90 17.94 -11.84
CA ALA A 1059 -33.63 17.47 -13.02
C ALA A 1059 -35.04 18.09 -13.12
N VAL A 1060 -35.46 18.38 -14.36
CA VAL A 1060 -36.81 18.84 -14.68
C VAL A 1060 -37.38 18.11 -15.89
N PHE A 1061 -38.66 17.73 -15.80
CA PHE A 1061 -39.47 17.38 -16.98
C PHE A 1061 -40.22 18.62 -17.47
N ARG A 1062 -40.19 18.88 -18.77
CA ARG A 1062 -40.87 20.01 -19.45
C ARG A 1062 -42.06 19.51 -20.27
N PRO A 1063 -43.31 19.63 -19.77
CA PRO A 1063 -44.49 19.12 -20.47
C PRO A 1063 -44.78 19.83 -21.81
N SER A 1064 -44.28 21.06 -22.01
CA SER A 1064 -44.49 21.84 -23.23
C SER A 1064 -43.60 21.40 -24.41
N THR A 1065 -42.52 20.66 -24.15
CA THR A 1065 -41.60 20.14 -25.18
C THR A 1065 -41.34 18.63 -25.06
N LEU A 1066 -41.96 17.96 -24.08
CA LEU A 1066 -41.80 16.53 -23.79
C LEU A 1066 -40.34 16.14 -23.55
N THR A 1067 -39.61 17.02 -22.87
CA THR A 1067 -38.15 16.95 -22.70
C THR A 1067 -37.79 16.88 -21.22
N TRP A 1068 -36.94 15.93 -20.88
CA TRP A 1068 -36.21 15.88 -19.61
C TRP A 1068 -34.91 16.66 -19.76
N ILE A 1069 -34.58 17.46 -18.75
CA ILE A 1069 -33.35 18.24 -18.70
C ILE A 1069 -32.72 17.97 -17.34
N ILE A 1070 -31.53 17.38 -17.34
CA ILE A 1070 -30.85 16.86 -16.14
C ILE A 1070 -29.50 17.55 -16.06
N GLN A 1071 -29.27 18.37 -15.03
CA GLN A 1071 -27.95 18.93 -14.72
C GLN A 1071 -27.26 18.01 -13.72
N LYS A 1072 -26.18 17.38 -14.19
CA LYS A 1072 -25.45 16.34 -13.47
C LYS A 1072 -24.53 16.89 -12.38
N SER A 1073 -24.49 16.23 -11.24
CA SER A 1073 -23.59 16.45 -10.10
C SER A 1073 -22.12 16.39 -10.52
N THR A 1074 -21.73 15.37 -11.29
CA THR A 1074 -20.37 15.23 -11.84
C THR A 1074 -20.06 16.21 -12.99
N GLY A 1075 -21.10 16.86 -13.52
CA GLY A 1075 -21.02 17.95 -14.48
C GLY A 1075 -21.60 17.65 -15.87
N GLY A 1076 -22.19 18.68 -16.46
CA GLY A 1076 -22.86 18.61 -17.77
C GLY A 1076 -24.38 18.73 -17.66
N VAL A 1077 -25.05 18.81 -18.80
CA VAL A 1077 -26.52 18.87 -18.88
C VAL A 1077 -27.01 17.99 -20.03
N ASP A 1078 -27.81 16.98 -19.71
CA ASP A 1078 -28.42 16.09 -20.70
C ASP A 1078 -29.83 16.57 -21.07
N PHE A 1079 -30.20 16.42 -22.34
CA PHE A 1079 -31.50 16.82 -22.90
C PHE A 1079 -32.14 15.61 -23.60
N ILE A 1080 -33.18 15.03 -22.98
CA ILE A 1080 -33.73 13.73 -23.39
C ILE A 1080 -35.22 13.89 -23.73
N GLY A 1081 -35.57 13.69 -25.01
CA GLY A 1081 -36.95 13.69 -25.47
C GLY A 1081 -37.64 12.37 -25.12
N PHE A 1082 -38.47 12.37 -24.07
CA PHE A 1082 -39.17 11.17 -23.59
C PHE A 1082 -40.47 11.54 -22.88
N GLY A 1083 -41.60 11.10 -23.44
CA GLY A 1083 -42.94 11.33 -22.90
C GLY A 1083 -43.95 11.86 -23.93
N ALA A 1084 -45.18 12.07 -23.46
CA ALA A 1084 -46.34 12.55 -24.19
C ALA A 1084 -47.16 13.55 -23.33
N LEU A 1085 -48.17 14.18 -23.95
CA LEU A 1085 -48.97 15.19 -23.28
C LEU A 1085 -49.82 14.56 -22.15
N ASN A 1086 -49.75 15.16 -20.96
CA ASN A 1086 -50.34 14.69 -19.69
C ASN A 1086 -49.64 13.50 -19.01
N ASP A 1087 -48.47 13.08 -19.49
CA ASP A 1087 -47.64 12.12 -18.76
C ASP A 1087 -47.09 12.76 -17.48
N LYS A 1088 -47.03 11.96 -16.40
CA LYS A 1088 -46.51 12.35 -15.09
C LYS A 1088 -45.14 11.69 -14.86
N PRO A 1089 -44.08 12.41 -14.45
CA PRO A 1089 -42.78 11.80 -14.18
C PRO A 1089 -42.82 10.95 -12.90
N VAL A 1090 -42.16 9.79 -12.89
CA VAL A 1090 -42.15 8.80 -11.79
C VAL A 1090 -40.77 8.14 -11.63
N VAL A 1091 -39.76 8.99 -11.44
CA VAL A 1091 -38.34 8.63 -11.37
C VAL A 1091 -38.04 7.69 -10.20
N ALA A 1092 -37.29 6.61 -10.47
CA ALA A 1092 -36.70 5.67 -9.50
C ALA A 1092 -35.66 4.78 -10.23
N ASP A 1093 -34.80 4.03 -9.52
CA ASP A 1093 -33.97 2.99 -10.16
C ASP A 1093 -34.76 1.68 -10.30
N TYR A 1094 -35.29 1.39 -11.49
CA TYR A 1094 -36.01 0.14 -11.78
C TYR A 1094 -35.06 -0.94 -12.35
N THR A 1095 -33.75 -0.70 -12.41
CA THR A 1095 -32.76 -1.66 -12.94
C THR A 1095 -31.82 -2.23 -11.88
N GLY A 1096 -31.58 -1.50 -10.79
CA GLY A 1096 -30.60 -1.81 -9.75
C GLY A 1096 -29.17 -1.52 -10.18
N ASP A 1097 -28.97 -0.52 -11.05
CA ASP A 1097 -27.63 -0.09 -11.49
C ASP A 1097 -27.06 1.08 -10.68
N GLY A 1098 -27.79 1.52 -9.65
CA GLY A 1098 -27.44 2.62 -8.77
C GLY A 1098 -27.80 3.99 -9.34
N LYS A 1099 -28.70 4.05 -10.33
CA LYS A 1099 -29.09 5.30 -11.01
C LYS A 1099 -30.58 5.37 -11.25
N ALA A 1100 -31.11 6.57 -11.13
CA ALA A 1100 -32.47 6.90 -11.42
C ALA A 1100 -32.80 6.74 -12.91
N ASP A 1101 -33.77 5.88 -13.23
CA ASP A 1101 -34.33 5.77 -14.57
C ASP A 1101 -35.26 6.94 -14.89
N ILE A 1102 -35.30 7.30 -16.17
CA ILE A 1102 -36.27 8.26 -16.68
C ILE A 1102 -37.58 7.52 -16.93
N ALA A 1103 -38.56 7.71 -16.05
CA ALA A 1103 -39.84 7.00 -16.08
C ALA A 1103 -41.06 7.93 -16.06
N ILE A 1104 -42.15 7.47 -16.68
CA ILE A 1104 -43.44 8.17 -16.77
C ILE A 1104 -44.63 7.25 -16.43
N PHE A 1105 -45.64 7.84 -15.80
CA PHE A 1105 -46.98 7.30 -15.65
C PHE A 1105 -47.92 8.07 -16.59
N ARG A 1106 -48.54 7.36 -17.53
CA ARG A 1106 -49.48 7.91 -18.53
C ARG A 1106 -50.91 7.51 -18.20
N PRO A 1107 -51.80 8.46 -17.85
CA PRO A 1107 -53.24 8.21 -17.77
C PRO A 1107 -53.82 8.00 -19.18
N ASN A 1108 -54.30 6.81 -19.51
CA ASN A 1108 -54.87 6.48 -20.83
C ASN A 1108 -56.25 5.82 -20.74
N GLY A 1109 -57.30 6.56 -21.12
CA GLY A 1109 -58.63 6.00 -21.40
C GLY A 1109 -59.38 5.35 -20.23
N GLY A 1110 -59.00 5.65 -18.98
CA GLY A 1110 -59.49 4.97 -17.76
C GLY A 1110 -58.46 4.01 -17.13
N THR A 1111 -57.43 3.64 -17.88
CA THR A 1111 -56.29 2.81 -17.44
C THR A 1111 -55.01 3.66 -17.30
N SER A 1112 -53.92 3.05 -16.83
CA SER A 1112 -52.60 3.70 -16.85
C SER A 1112 -51.52 2.83 -17.47
N GLU A 1113 -50.60 3.47 -18.19
CA GLU A 1113 -49.37 2.87 -18.72
C GLU A 1113 -48.17 3.40 -17.93
N TRP A 1114 -47.21 2.53 -17.65
CA TRP A 1114 -45.88 2.89 -17.17
C TRP A 1114 -44.91 2.74 -18.33
N TRP A 1115 -44.03 3.73 -18.54
CA TRP A 1115 -42.91 3.62 -19.48
C TRP A 1115 -41.63 4.03 -18.76
N VAL A 1116 -40.62 3.17 -18.83
CA VAL A 1116 -39.32 3.38 -18.17
C VAL A 1116 -38.24 3.33 -19.25
N ARG A 1117 -37.38 4.34 -19.28
CA ARG A 1117 -36.16 4.38 -20.10
C ARG A 1117 -34.95 4.15 -19.20
N ARG A 1118 -34.29 3.01 -19.41
CA ARG A 1118 -33.20 2.51 -18.57
C ARG A 1118 -31.98 3.44 -18.58
N SER A 1119 -31.40 3.64 -17.40
CA SER A 1119 -30.05 4.20 -17.17
C SER A 1119 -28.97 3.40 -17.89
N SER A 1120 -28.95 2.09 -17.60
CA SER A 1120 -27.89 1.13 -17.93
C SER A 1120 -27.65 0.89 -19.43
N ASP A 1121 -28.68 0.85 -20.26
CA ASP A 1121 -28.56 0.62 -21.72
C ASP A 1121 -29.34 1.61 -22.60
N GLY A 1122 -30.10 2.54 -22.01
CA GLY A 1122 -30.95 3.48 -22.74
C GLY A 1122 -32.18 2.87 -23.41
N SER A 1123 -32.45 1.59 -23.23
CA SER A 1123 -33.64 0.90 -23.77
C SER A 1123 -34.92 1.37 -23.07
N VAL A 1124 -36.06 1.14 -23.71
CA VAL A 1124 -37.38 1.50 -23.17
C VAL A 1124 -38.22 0.25 -23.02
N PHE A 1125 -38.83 0.07 -21.85
CA PHE A 1125 -39.94 -0.87 -21.68
C PHE A 1125 -41.22 -0.11 -21.29
N ALA A 1126 -42.37 -0.71 -21.59
CA ALA A 1126 -43.67 -0.14 -21.27
C ALA A 1126 -44.67 -1.25 -20.94
N LEU A 1127 -45.55 -0.99 -19.96
CA LEU A 1127 -46.58 -1.93 -19.52
C LEU A 1127 -47.83 -1.21 -19.04
N GLN A 1128 -48.98 -1.88 -19.11
CA GLN A 1128 -50.26 -1.35 -18.64
C GLN A 1128 -50.55 -1.86 -17.23
N PHE A 1129 -50.53 -0.98 -16.22
CA PHE A 1129 -50.78 -1.33 -14.83
C PHE A 1129 -51.43 -0.14 -14.09
N GLY A 1130 -52.62 -0.38 -13.53
CA GLY A 1130 -53.42 0.61 -12.82
C GLY A 1130 -54.52 1.29 -13.65
N ALA A 1131 -55.21 2.24 -13.00
CA ALA A 1131 -56.25 3.09 -13.54
C ALA A 1131 -55.77 4.55 -13.66
N SER A 1132 -56.38 5.33 -14.55
CA SER A 1132 -56.01 6.74 -14.81
C SER A 1132 -56.22 7.69 -13.62
N THR A 1133 -56.77 7.20 -12.51
CA THR A 1133 -57.03 7.93 -11.25
C THR A 1133 -56.15 7.49 -10.09
N ASP A 1134 -55.31 6.47 -10.28
CA ASP A 1134 -54.40 5.99 -9.25
C ASP A 1134 -53.18 6.92 -9.12
N ARG A 1135 -52.53 6.90 -7.95
CA ARG A 1135 -51.30 7.67 -7.69
C ARG A 1135 -50.09 6.73 -7.79
N PRO A 1136 -49.14 6.96 -8.70
CA PRO A 1136 -47.92 6.15 -8.76
C PRO A 1136 -47.04 6.42 -7.53
N VAL A 1137 -46.47 5.35 -6.98
CA VAL A 1137 -45.65 5.34 -5.75
C VAL A 1137 -44.52 4.29 -5.88
N PRO A 1138 -43.64 4.40 -6.90
CA PRO A 1138 -42.57 3.42 -7.12
C PRO A 1138 -41.57 3.40 -5.96
N GLY A 1139 -40.94 2.25 -5.75
CA GLY A 1139 -40.01 2.00 -4.64
C GLY A 1139 -39.78 0.52 -4.40
N ASP A 1140 -38.76 0.15 -3.64
CA ASP A 1140 -38.39 -1.26 -3.41
C ASP A 1140 -39.23 -1.87 -2.27
N PHE A 1141 -40.42 -2.40 -2.59
CA PHE A 1141 -41.32 -3.03 -1.60
C PHE A 1141 -40.96 -4.51 -1.37
N THR A 1142 -40.14 -5.11 -2.24
CA THR A 1142 -39.71 -6.52 -2.14
C THR A 1142 -38.41 -6.69 -1.37
N GLY A 1143 -37.51 -5.70 -1.41
CA GLY A 1143 -36.13 -5.75 -0.92
C GLY A 1143 -35.19 -6.45 -1.91
N ASP A 1144 -35.38 -6.24 -3.22
CA ASP A 1144 -34.54 -6.82 -4.29
C ASP A 1144 -33.45 -5.86 -4.82
N GLY A 1145 -33.42 -4.62 -4.32
CA GLY A 1145 -32.50 -3.57 -4.74
C GLY A 1145 -32.97 -2.81 -5.98
N LYS A 1146 -34.26 -2.86 -6.33
CA LYS A 1146 -34.87 -2.11 -7.44
C LYS A 1146 -36.24 -1.56 -7.04
N ALA A 1147 -36.64 -0.47 -7.68
CA ALA A 1147 -37.99 0.04 -7.58
C ALA A 1147 -39.01 -0.90 -8.24
N ASP A 1148 -39.96 -1.39 -7.45
CA ASP A 1148 -41.18 -2.01 -7.95
C ASP A 1148 -42.08 -0.95 -8.61
N ILE A 1149 -42.87 -1.38 -9.60
CA ILE A 1149 -43.90 -0.54 -10.23
C ILE A 1149 -45.16 -0.58 -9.36
N ALA A 1150 -45.34 0.42 -8.50
CA ALA A 1150 -46.42 0.45 -7.53
C ALA A 1150 -47.36 1.67 -7.67
N PHE A 1151 -48.64 1.49 -7.32
CA PHE A 1151 -49.61 2.57 -7.24
C PHE A 1151 -50.54 2.43 -6.02
N TRP A 1152 -50.98 3.57 -5.48
CA TRP A 1152 -52.04 3.67 -4.47
C TRP A 1152 -53.34 4.14 -5.11
N ARG A 1153 -54.47 3.52 -4.74
CA ARG A 1153 -55.79 3.79 -5.31
C ARG A 1153 -56.66 4.67 -4.40
N PRO A 1154 -56.88 5.96 -4.73
CA PRO A 1154 -57.62 6.87 -3.85
C PRO A 1154 -59.08 6.51 -3.61
N SER A 1155 -59.70 5.71 -4.49
CA SER A 1155 -61.12 5.33 -4.38
C SER A 1155 -61.40 4.24 -3.35
N ASN A 1156 -60.39 3.52 -2.86
CA ASN A 1156 -60.57 2.49 -1.83
C ASN A 1156 -59.44 2.35 -0.80
N GLY A 1157 -58.28 3.00 -1.01
CA GLY A 1157 -57.14 2.91 -0.09
C GLY A 1157 -56.24 1.68 -0.30
N ASN A 1158 -56.37 0.98 -1.43
CA ASN A 1158 -55.51 -0.17 -1.73
C ASN A 1158 -54.19 0.25 -2.39
N TRP A 1159 -53.10 -0.37 -1.96
CA TRP A 1159 -51.81 -0.41 -2.65
C TRP A 1159 -51.79 -1.61 -3.61
N PHE A 1160 -51.09 -1.45 -4.73
CA PHE A 1160 -50.80 -2.49 -5.72
C PHE A 1160 -49.33 -2.38 -6.11
N VAL A 1161 -48.58 -3.47 -6.00
CA VAL A 1161 -47.15 -3.54 -6.26
C VAL A 1161 -46.90 -4.59 -7.35
N LEU A 1162 -46.38 -4.18 -8.51
CA LEU A 1162 -45.90 -5.04 -9.59
C LEU A 1162 -44.41 -5.27 -9.40
N ARG A 1163 -44.06 -6.53 -9.15
CA ARG A 1163 -42.76 -6.99 -8.68
C ARG A 1163 -41.66 -6.88 -9.72
N SER A 1164 -40.54 -6.28 -9.33
CA SER A 1164 -39.33 -6.12 -10.14
C SER A 1164 -38.74 -7.44 -10.61
N GLU A 1165 -38.85 -8.52 -9.82
CA GLU A 1165 -38.12 -9.77 -10.07
C GLU A 1165 -38.79 -10.68 -11.12
N ASP A 1166 -40.13 -10.63 -11.23
CA ASP A 1166 -40.90 -11.56 -12.07
C ASP A 1166 -42.18 -10.98 -12.73
N PHE A 1167 -42.48 -9.69 -12.55
CA PHE A 1167 -43.72 -9.04 -13.02
C PHE A 1167 -45.04 -9.71 -12.55
N SER A 1168 -45.01 -10.50 -11.48
CA SER A 1168 -46.22 -10.78 -10.69
C SER A 1168 -46.65 -9.54 -9.92
N PHE A 1169 -47.88 -9.50 -9.40
CA PHE A 1169 -48.30 -8.39 -8.54
C PHE A 1169 -49.05 -8.87 -7.30
N PHE A 1170 -48.94 -8.10 -6.22
CA PHE A 1170 -49.75 -8.24 -5.01
C PHE A 1170 -50.45 -6.93 -4.69
N ALA A 1171 -51.47 -6.99 -3.84
CA ALA A 1171 -52.28 -5.83 -3.48
C ALA A 1171 -52.85 -5.97 -2.07
N PHE A 1172 -52.86 -4.88 -1.32
CA PHE A 1172 -53.26 -4.86 0.09
C PHE A 1172 -53.96 -3.53 0.46
N PRO A 1173 -54.93 -3.55 1.39
CA PRO A 1173 -55.64 -2.35 1.82
C PRO A 1173 -54.86 -1.62 2.92
N PHE A 1174 -54.34 -0.42 2.64
CA PHE A 1174 -53.69 0.41 3.67
C PHE A 1174 -53.91 1.91 3.43
N GLY A 1175 -54.64 2.54 4.35
CA GLY A 1175 -55.20 3.89 4.20
C GLY A 1175 -56.66 3.90 3.72
N THR A 1176 -57.21 5.10 3.54
CA THR A 1176 -58.63 5.33 3.20
C THR A 1176 -58.79 6.50 2.20
N ASN A 1177 -60.01 6.68 1.68
CA ASN A 1177 -60.31 7.81 0.79
C ASN A 1177 -60.10 9.16 1.51
N GLY A 1178 -59.23 10.01 0.94
CA GLY A 1178 -58.86 11.30 1.50
C GLY A 1178 -57.47 11.33 2.17
N ASP A 1179 -56.85 10.17 2.39
CA ASP A 1179 -55.45 10.09 2.81
C ASP A 1179 -54.50 10.46 1.66
N VAL A 1180 -53.25 10.79 2.02
CA VAL A 1180 -52.15 11.06 1.10
C VAL A 1180 -51.10 9.96 1.27
N PRO A 1181 -50.75 9.18 0.23
CA PRO A 1181 -49.66 8.21 0.31
C PRO A 1181 -48.32 8.92 0.50
N ALA A 1182 -47.44 8.27 1.25
CA ALA A 1182 -46.12 8.74 1.65
C ALA A 1182 -45.24 7.51 1.93
N PRO A 1183 -44.76 6.81 0.88
CA PRO A 1183 -43.92 5.63 1.02
C PRO A 1183 -42.47 6.00 1.36
N GLY A 1184 -41.74 5.05 1.93
CA GLY A 1184 -40.35 5.17 2.36
C GLY A 1184 -39.99 4.07 3.34
N ASP A 1185 -38.72 3.92 3.69
CA ASP A 1185 -38.28 2.90 4.65
C ASP A 1185 -38.32 3.49 6.08
N TYR A 1186 -39.36 3.19 6.86
CA TYR A 1186 -39.57 3.78 8.19
C TYR A 1186 -39.11 2.87 9.34
N ASP A 1187 -38.53 1.70 9.08
CA ASP A 1187 -37.87 0.89 10.13
C ASP A 1187 -36.39 0.51 9.87
N GLY A 1188 -35.89 0.73 8.65
CA GLY A 1188 -34.49 0.58 8.25
C GLY A 1188 -34.11 -0.84 7.83
N ASP A 1189 -35.04 -1.64 7.29
CA ASP A 1189 -34.76 -2.98 6.76
C ASP A 1189 -34.30 -2.99 5.29
N GLY A 1190 -34.29 -1.82 4.64
CA GLY A 1190 -33.93 -1.65 3.24
C GLY A 1190 -35.11 -1.77 2.29
N LYS A 1191 -36.35 -1.57 2.74
CA LYS A 1191 -37.59 -1.70 1.93
C LYS A 1191 -38.53 -0.53 2.12
N PHE A 1192 -39.34 -0.26 1.12
CA PHE A 1192 -40.40 0.75 1.21
C PHE A 1192 -41.61 0.20 1.96
N ASP A 1193 -41.99 0.90 3.01
CA ASP A 1193 -43.23 0.71 3.75
C ASP A 1193 -44.41 1.42 3.10
N ALA A 1194 -45.61 0.92 3.39
CA ALA A 1194 -46.85 1.61 3.04
C ALA A 1194 -47.17 2.71 4.07
N GLY A 1195 -46.66 3.92 3.86
CA GLY A 1195 -47.02 5.10 4.65
C GLY A 1195 -48.20 5.90 4.05
N VAL A 1196 -49.10 6.37 4.92
CA VAL A 1196 -50.16 7.34 4.57
C VAL A 1196 -50.31 8.42 5.64
N PHE A 1197 -50.46 9.67 5.23
CA PHE A 1197 -50.84 10.80 6.08
C PHE A 1197 -52.32 11.12 5.91
N ARG A 1198 -53.06 11.29 7.01
CA ARG A 1198 -54.49 11.64 7.02
C ARG A 1198 -54.71 13.14 7.31
N PRO A 1199 -55.03 13.98 6.30
CA PRO A 1199 -55.15 15.43 6.51
C PRO A 1199 -56.32 15.86 7.40
N SER A 1200 -57.31 14.99 7.63
CA SER A 1200 -58.50 15.31 8.45
C SER A 1200 -58.25 15.27 9.96
N ASN A 1201 -57.17 14.63 10.42
CA ASN A 1201 -56.80 14.56 11.84
C ASN A 1201 -55.27 14.59 12.10
N PHE A 1202 -54.46 14.81 11.06
CA PHE A 1202 -53.01 14.97 11.09
C PHE A 1202 -52.26 13.72 11.61
N THR A 1203 -52.85 12.55 11.41
CA THR A 1203 -52.28 11.26 11.83
C THR A 1203 -51.63 10.54 10.65
N TRP A 1204 -50.39 10.14 10.85
CA TRP A 1204 -49.65 9.19 10.02
C TRP A 1204 -50.01 7.76 10.43
N PHE A 1205 -50.19 6.90 9.44
CA PHE A 1205 -50.28 5.45 9.57
C PHE A 1205 -49.22 4.87 8.65
N ILE A 1206 -48.34 4.02 9.15
CA ILE A 1206 -47.24 3.46 8.36
C ILE A 1206 -47.14 1.97 8.68
N ASP A 1207 -47.31 1.10 7.69
CA ASP A 1207 -47.20 -0.36 7.89
C ASP A 1207 -45.76 -0.81 7.66
N ARG A 1208 -45.00 -0.90 8.75
CA ARG A 1208 -43.54 -1.12 8.71
C ARG A 1208 -43.18 -2.58 8.55
N SER A 1209 -42.34 -2.88 7.56
CA SER A 1209 -41.98 -4.20 7.03
C SER A 1209 -41.57 -5.21 8.10
N THR A 1210 -40.79 -4.80 9.10
CA THR A 1210 -40.26 -5.65 10.18
C THR A 1210 -40.74 -5.23 11.58
N ALA A 1211 -41.03 -3.94 11.77
CA ALA A 1211 -41.38 -3.34 13.05
C ALA A 1211 -42.90 -3.13 13.26
N GLY A 1212 -43.73 -3.42 12.24
CA GLY A 1212 -45.19 -3.36 12.30
C GLY A 1212 -45.78 -1.95 12.42
N THR A 1213 -47.10 -1.86 12.32
CA THR A 1213 -47.82 -0.60 12.08
C THR A 1213 -47.56 0.50 13.13
N LEU A 1214 -47.01 1.63 12.68
CA LEU A 1214 -46.86 2.86 13.45
C LEU A 1214 -48.07 3.78 13.23
N ILE A 1215 -48.54 4.43 14.30
CA ILE A 1215 -49.61 5.43 14.26
C ILE A 1215 -49.16 6.65 15.07
N GLN A 1216 -48.99 7.81 14.42
CA GLN A 1216 -48.40 9.01 15.02
C GLN A 1216 -49.10 10.28 14.54
N THR A 1217 -49.52 11.16 15.44
CA THR A 1217 -50.05 12.48 15.08
C THR A 1217 -48.90 13.48 14.92
N PHE A 1218 -48.70 14.00 13.72
CA PHE A 1218 -47.64 14.95 13.41
C PHE A 1218 -48.05 15.85 12.22
N GLY A 1219 -48.09 17.16 12.45
CA GLY A 1219 -48.57 18.18 11.50
C GLY A 1219 -49.91 18.82 11.90
N ILE A 1220 -50.39 19.76 11.08
CA ILE A 1220 -51.67 20.48 11.21
C ILE A 1220 -52.40 20.60 9.85
N ALA A 1221 -53.57 21.24 9.84
CA ALA A 1221 -54.37 21.43 8.63
C ALA A 1221 -53.64 22.28 7.58
N GLY A 1222 -53.39 21.69 6.41
CA GLY A 1222 -52.69 22.32 5.29
C GLY A 1222 -51.20 21.99 5.18
N ASP A 1223 -50.66 21.20 6.10
CA ASP A 1223 -49.30 20.64 6.00
C ASP A 1223 -49.25 19.57 4.88
N ILE A 1224 -48.12 19.53 4.15
CA ILE A 1224 -47.84 18.60 3.05
C ILE A 1224 -46.75 17.62 3.54
N PRO A 1225 -46.97 16.29 3.52
CA PRO A 1225 -45.95 15.33 3.91
C PRO A 1225 -44.81 15.30 2.88
N THR A 1226 -43.56 15.47 3.30
CA THR A 1226 -42.44 15.57 2.35
C THR A 1226 -42.18 14.27 1.58
N PRO A 1227 -42.44 13.05 2.13
CA PRO A 1227 -42.38 11.82 1.35
C PRO A 1227 -43.48 11.66 0.28
N SER A 1228 -44.34 12.67 0.11
CA SER A 1228 -45.25 12.78 -1.03
C SER A 1228 -44.82 13.80 -2.10
N ALA A 1229 -43.65 14.45 -1.94
CA ALA A 1229 -43.17 15.54 -2.80
C ALA A 1229 -43.17 15.20 -4.31
N TYR A 1230 -42.89 13.95 -4.64
CA TYR A 1230 -42.78 13.45 -6.01
C TYR A 1230 -43.98 12.61 -6.47
N ILE A 1231 -45.08 12.57 -5.70
CA ILE A 1231 -46.30 11.82 -6.03
C ILE A 1231 -47.26 12.72 -6.84
N PRO A 1232 -47.49 12.46 -8.13
CA PRO A 1232 -48.09 13.41 -9.07
C PRO A 1232 -49.59 13.20 -9.37
#